data_AF-A0A975EAF0-F1
#
_entry.id   AF-A0A975EAF0-F1
#
_cell.length_a   1.000
_cell.length_b   1.000
_cell.length_c   1.000
_cell.angle_alpha   90.00
_cell.angle_beta   90.00
_cell.angle_gamma   90.00
#
_symmetry.space_group_name_H-M   'P 1'
#
loop_
_entity.id
_entity.type
_entity.pdbx_description
1 polymer ?
#
loop_
_entity_poly.entity_id
_entity_poly.type
_entity_poly.pdbx_seq_one_letter_code
_entity_poly.pdbx_strand_id
1 'polypeptide(L)'
;MLVFDLAVDQLLITVQNFCSDGANFFLLIAGGRGGVYGIRETTKYLLQLCGGLSLMPLVLFNARQRAHRRLLRMIPVLSALVAGVLFSSSAAAQATAANSTVDVLSNVLNVGATTTATLTLKDAGGVALGDVSGSGATITSDSINCTVGVITRSATDGTVTASITGAGAGFCMIGGTLEGSTPVTATQAVTVTAVATAGNSTVDVLSNTLNGVGATTTATLTLRDSGNAPLGDVSGSGATITSNSGNCTVGSFTRSMVNGTVTATITAASAGSCTIGGTLDGTTPVIATQAVTVTAVATAANSTLVVGSNTLNGVGATTTATLTLRDSGNTALVDVSGSGATITSNSANCTVGSFTRSMVNGTVTATITAASAGSCTIGATLDGTAAVTATQAVTVTTVATAANSTLTVGSNSLSGVGATTTATLTLRDSSNAALGNVLASGATITSNSGNCTVGSITRSSFNGTVTATITAASAGTCTIGGTLDGTAAVTATQTVTVTVSITISGGSGTIPSGGSGTITGPSTVTVGTGSTVDVSSSNAGGSTLTLSGNSSGVSVNLGGGSSLGISTGSTGATLSVSASGSGNALLVTQGSATLTGSAGGLVLQGTSGQNVVTGSSGATIVVTGNSGSGGSTQVTVQSGTVTAPRNCGVRPTLPSTPPSGSKSSVWNTYFASVSSYQRNLLAFSLCIAQADQSVDGLRVVPLATPLSMVLYRGESITYDVNGVVTDTSLVDGGAGVAQNLTLPIGFSLESVPVSIDGTPARLNGANLGSSVVNALQTLLGTTPTRLSNSSIGGIVTSLTDGTVITGVPIGQLQVSSRDNSELQSNGLARVVTNGVVVNLAPTVANPDAMVSQIKGLDAQATVTVMASGLLKATVSGVQYFFRPSWTATPSTASGFSPDAAGNLVFGDSKLKQTLYPAFADPNKVIAVLSTISGAGSPVQEADGTISVAVGNQTLTLRPGYNLISRPVADTDVLWWVDGGVYYVNYLDGTAQSFTVK
;
A
#
# COMPACT_ATOMS: atom_id res chain seq x y z
N MET A 1 -39.85 17.92 34.08
CA MET A 1 -40.20 19.34 34.36
C MET A 1 -40.46 20.00 33.02
N LEU A 2 -41.56 20.75 32.86
CA LEU A 2 -42.16 21.15 31.57
C LEU A 2 -42.70 19.96 30.73
N VAL A 3 -43.57 20.19 29.73
CA VAL A 3 -45.03 20.47 29.83
C VAL A 3 -45.71 20.03 28.51
N PHE A 4 -47.02 19.77 28.58
CA PHE A 4 -48.00 19.24 27.60
C PHE A 4 -47.86 19.40 26.06
N ASP A 5 -48.42 18.37 25.42
CA ASP A 5 -49.33 18.32 24.24
C ASP A 5 -48.82 17.94 22.83
N LEU A 6 -49.79 17.42 22.03
CA LEU A 6 -49.80 16.98 20.61
C LEU A 6 -49.99 15.47 20.32
N ALA A 7 -51.25 15.05 20.53
CA ALA A 7 -52.16 14.32 19.64
C ALA A 7 -51.73 13.63 18.30
N VAL A 8 -52.62 12.71 17.90
CA VAL A 8 -52.90 12.12 16.56
C VAL A 8 -52.21 10.80 16.17
N ASP A 9 -52.82 9.72 16.66
CA ASP A 9 -53.49 8.64 15.88
C ASP A 9 -52.69 7.59 15.07
N GLN A 10 -53.28 6.38 15.01
CA GLN A 10 -52.98 5.19 14.21
C GLN A 10 -51.59 4.54 14.35
N LEU A 11 -51.53 3.43 15.12
CA LEU A 11 -50.52 2.39 14.94
C LEU A 11 -51.19 1.01 14.75
N LEU A 12 -50.81 0.36 13.65
CA LEU A 12 -51.11 -1.02 13.27
C LEU A 12 -50.39 -2.03 14.21
N ILE A 13 -50.59 -3.34 13.96
CA ILE A 13 -49.78 -4.52 14.36
C ILE A 13 -50.61 -5.50 15.21
N THR A 14 -51.27 -6.46 14.56
CA THR A 14 -50.77 -7.84 14.29
C THR A 14 -50.89 -8.75 15.50
N VAL A 15 -51.77 -9.75 15.40
CA VAL A 15 -51.71 -10.97 16.21
C VAL A 15 -51.61 -12.14 15.23
N GLN A 16 -50.48 -12.85 15.27
CA GLN A 16 -50.36 -14.15 14.58
C GLN A 16 -51.16 -15.20 15.34
N ASN A 17 -51.79 -16.10 14.59
CA ASN A 17 -52.38 -17.32 15.12
C ASN A 17 -51.28 -18.30 15.56
N PHE A 18 -51.48 -18.93 16.71
CA PHE A 18 -51.08 -20.32 16.95
C PHE A 18 -52.14 -20.98 17.83
N CYS A 19 -52.81 -21.99 17.30
CA CYS A 19 -53.53 -22.99 18.08
C CYS A 19 -53.33 -24.36 17.44
N SER A 20 -52.62 -25.23 18.13
CA SER A 20 -52.72 -26.69 18.01
C SER A 20 -53.30 -27.23 19.31
N ASP A 21 -54.19 -28.21 19.18
CA ASP A 21 -54.52 -29.25 20.17
C ASP A 21 -54.99 -28.84 21.59
N GLY A 22 -56.31 -28.75 21.72
CA GLY A 22 -57.05 -29.74 22.52
C GLY A 22 -56.72 -29.91 24.00
N ALA A 23 -57.30 -29.06 24.86
CA ALA A 23 -57.62 -29.43 26.24
C ALA A 23 -58.91 -28.74 26.72
N ASN A 24 -59.81 -29.48 27.37
CA ASN A 24 -61.04 -28.95 27.95
C ASN A 24 -60.74 -28.20 29.26
N PHE A 25 -61.24 -26.96 29.40
CA PHE A 25 -61.47 -26.35 30.70
C PHE A 25 -62.78 -25.56 30.74
N PHE A 26 -63.56 -25.78 31.79
CA PHE A 26 -64.72 -24.94 32.13
C PHE A 26 -64.25 -23.62 32.75
N LEU A 27 -64.83 -22.50 32.32
CA LEU A 27 -65.04 -21.37 33.23
C LEU A 27 -66.35 -20.65 32.91
N LEU A 28 -67.02 -20.22 33.98
CA LEU A 28 -68.37 -19.69 34.03
C LEU A 28 -68.30 -18.18 34.33
N ILE A 29 -69.25 -17.37 33.82
CA ILE A 29 -70.02 -16.31 34.55
C ILE A 29 -70.47 -15.12 33.68
N ALA A 30 -71.76 -14.78 33.87
CA ALA A 30 -72.47 -13.50 33.66
C ALA A 30 -72.43 -12.76 32.30
N GLY A 31 -73.59 -12.79 31.62
CA GLY A 31 -74.03 -11.68 30.76
C GLY A 31 -74.92 -10.68 31.53
N GLY A 32 -74.68 -9.38 31.34
CA GLY A 32 -75.55 -8.29 31.78
C GLY A 32 -76.60 -7.93 30.71
N ARG A 33 -77.80 -7.49 31.13
CA ARG A 33 -78.99 -7.27 30.27
C ARG A 33 -79.17 -5.81 29.80
N GLY A 34 -79.92 -5.65 28.70
CA GLY A 34 -80.59 -4.40 28.24
C GLY A 34 -80.06 -3.95 26.89
N GLY A 35 -80.84 -3.73 25.82
CA GLY A 35 -82.26 -3.31 25.70
C GLY A 35 -82.31 -1.80 25.39
N VAL A 36 -83.16 -1.22 24.53
CA VAL A 36 -84.39 -1.67 23.83
C VAL A 36 -84.73 -0.61 22.74
N TYR A 37 -85.27 -1.00 21.56
CA TYR A 37 -86.15 -0.27 20.57
C TYR A 37 -85.97 1.26 20.27
N GLY A 38 -86.24 1.81 19.07
CA GLY A 38 -86.66 1.25 17.78
C GLY A 38 -87.11 2.31 16.73
N ILE A 39 -86.84 2.03 15.45
CA ILE A 39 -87.73 2.08 14.25
C ILE A 39 -88.41 3.41 13.79
N ARG A 40 -88.12 3.80 12.52
CA ARG A 40 -89.00 4.26 11.39
C ARG A 40 -88.07 4.53 10.17
N GLU A 41 -87.97 3.68 9.14
CA GLU A 41 -88.86 3.46 7.97
C GLU A 41 -89.19 4.75 7.16
N THR A 42 -89.08 4.83 5.82
CA THR A 42 -89.15 3.84 4.69
C THR A 42 -88.25 4.28 3.49
N THR A 43 -88.16 3.65 2.29
CA THR A 43 -87.99 2.23 1.84
C THR A 43 -87.83 2.18 0.29
N LYS A 44 -86.73 1.64 -0.27
CA LYS A 44 -86.62 0.99 -1.62
C LYS A 44 -85.23 0.33 -1.80
N TYR A 45 -85.07 -0.96 -1.50
CA TYR A 45 -85.28 -2.14 -2.37
C TYR A 45 -84.09 -2.55 -3.27
N LEU A 46 -83.15 -3.34 -2.72
CA LEU A 46 -82.92 -4.74 -3.12
C LEU A 46 -82.03 -5.44 -2.07
N LEU A 47 -82.52 -6.51 -1.43
CA LEU A 47 -81.72 -7.35 -0.52
C LEU A 47 -82.24 -8.78 -0.61
N GLN A 48 -81.36 -9.77 -0.75
CA GLN A 48 -81.73 -11.18 -0.75
C GLN A 48 -81.06 -11.90 0.44
N LEU A 49 -81.89 -12.48 1.29
CA LEU A 49 -81.53 -13.28 2.46
C LEU A 49 -81.49 -14.77 2.10
N CYS A 50 -80.55 -15.50 2.71
CA CYS A 50 -80.73 -16.86 3.23
C CYS A 50 -79.47 -17.23 4.04
N GLY A 51 -79.50 -17.73 5.27
CA GLY A 51 -80.65 -18.19 6.08
C GLY A 51 -80.98 -19.65 5.79
N GLY A 52 -80.65 -20.56 6.71
CA GLY A 52 -80.76 -22.00 6.49
C GLY A 52 -80.58 -22.85 7.75
N LEU A 53 -81.34 -22.56 8.81
CA LEU A 53 -81.50 -23.44 9.97
C LEU A 53 -82.78 -24.27 9.77
N SER A 54 -82.68 -25.59 9.92
CA SER A 54 -83.82 -26.51 9.75
C SER A 54 -84.78 -26.45 10.95
N LEU A 55 -86.08 -26.30 10.66
CA LEU A 55 -87.17 -26.42 11.63
C LEU A 55 -87.87 -27.78 11.43
N MET A 56 -87.89 -28.60 12.48
CA MET A 56 -88.85 -29.71 12.59
C MET A 56 -90.17 -29.19 13.18
N PRO A 57 -91.35 -29.64 12.70
CA PRO A 57 -92.62 -29.40 13.36
C PRO A 57 -92.95 -30.45 14.42
N LEU A 58 -93.75 -30.00 15.38
CA LEU A 58 -94.25 -30.66 16.58
C LEU A 58 -95.30 -31.76 16.28
N VAL A 59 -95.23 -32.91 16.94
CA VAL A 59 -96.41 -33.76 17.21
C VAL A 59 -96.49 -34.10 18.69
N LEU A 60 -97.69 -33.89 19.24
CA LEU A 60 -98.02 -34.02 20.66
C LEU A 60 -98.46 -35.46 20.96
N PHE A 61 -97.90 -36.11 21.98
CA PHE A 61 -98.55 -37.27 22.61
C PHE A 61 -98.38 -37.25 24.12
N ASN A 62 -99.51 -37.30 24.84
CA ASN A 62 -99.57 -37.30 26.30
C ASN A 62 -100.61 -38.31 26.75
N ALA A 63 -100.18 -39.51 27.13
CA ALA A 63 -101.02 -40.50 27.79
C ALA A 63 -100.18 -41.42 28.67
N ARG A 64 -100.55 -41.52 29.95
CA ARG A 64 -100.01 -42.50 30.91
C ARG A 64 -100.75 -43.84 30.81
N GLN A 65 -100.10 -44.88 31.35
CA GLN A 65 -100.65 -46.01 32.12
C GLN A 65 -100.72 -47.43 31.50
N ARG A 66 -100.43 -48.37 32.42
CA ARG A 66 -100.86 -49.78 32.52
C ARG A 66 -100.14 -50.85 31.70
N ALA A 67 -99.03 -51.28 32.31
CA ALA A 67 -98.68 -52.68 32.55
C ALA A 67 -99.77 -53.76 32.33
N HIS A 68 -99.38 -54.90 31.76
CA HIS A 68 -99.55 -56.20 32.44
C HIS A 68 -98.55 -57.27 31.96
N ARG A 69 -98.23 -58.14 32.92
CA ARG A 69 -97.28 -59.24 32.95
C ARG A 69 -97.72 -60.50 32.18
N ARG A 70 -96.71 -61.25 31.67
CA ARG A 70 -96.58 -62.74 31.58
C ARG A 70 -97.69 -63.54 30.86
N LEU A 71 -97.30 -64.48 29.98
CA LEU A 71 -97.27 -65.93 30.30
C LEU A 71 -96.59 -66.81 29.19
N LEU A 72 -95.87 -67.86 29.66
CA LEU A 72 -95.58 -69.21 29.08
C LEU A 72 -95.36 -69.40 27.54
N ARG A 73 -94.22 -69.94 27.06
CA ARG A 73 -93.65 -71.33 27.10
C ARG A 73 -94.21 -72.32 26.05
N MET A 74 -93.26 -73.12 25.52
CA MET A 74 -93.35 -74.48 24.94
C MET A 74 -93.62 -74.70 23.43
N ILE A 75 -92.52 -75.07 22.75
CA ILE A 75 -92.34 -76.09 21.67
C ILE A 75 -92.94 -77.45 22.17
N PRO A 76 -93.59 -78.36 21.38
CA PRO A 76 -93.08 -78.92 20.11
C PRO A 76 -94.05 -79.28 18.94
N VAL A 77 -93.46 -79.31 17.72
CA VAL A 77 -93.51 -80.36 16.67
C VAL A 77 -94.73 -81.34 16.60
N LEU A 78 -95.48 -81.34 15.48
CA LEU A 78 -95.59 -82.50 14.53
C LEU A 78 -96.36 -82.19 13.21
N SER A 79 -95.70 -82.50 12.09
CA SER A 79 -96.13 -82.93 10.72
C SER A 79 -97.54 -82.70 10.12
N ALA A 80 -97.54 -82.20 8.86
CA ALA A 80 -98.30 -82.67 7.66
C ALA A 80 -99.85 -82.55 7.62
N LEU A 81 -100.55 -82.33 6.48
CA LEU A 81 -100.26 -81.86 5.11
C LEU A 81 -101.64 -81.68 4.39
N VAL A 82 -101.83 -80.72 3.46
CA VAL A 82 -103.03 -80.55 2.57
C VAL A 82 -104.32 -80.06 3.29
N ALA A 83 -105.14 -79.09 2.83
CA ALA A 83 -105.14 -78.15 1.68
C ALA A 83 -106.00 -76.90 1.98
N GLY A 84 -105.76 -75.80 1.23
CA GLY A 84 -106.71 -74.70 0.94
C GLY A 84 -107.14 -73.83 2.14
N VAL A 85 -107.13 -72.49 2.09
CA VAL A 85 -107.55 -71.61 0.98
C VAL A 85 -106.69 -70.34 0.93
N LEU A 86 -106.50 -69.84 -0.30
CA LEU A 86 -105.94 -68.55 -0.72
C LEU A 86 -105.95 -67.39 0.29
N PHE A 87 -104.75 -66.85 0.55
CA PHE A 87 -104.54 -65.40 0.47
C PHE A 87 -103.44 -65.13 -0.56
N SER A 88 -103.77 -64.34 -1.59
CA SER A 88 -102.81 -63.86 -2.57
C SER A 88 -101.90 -62.82 -1.93
N SER A 89 -100.62 -63.16 -1.69
CA SER A 89 -99.60 -62.14 -1.48
C SER A 89 -99.47 -61.32 -2.75
N SER A 90 -99.60 -60.00 -2.65
CA SER A 90 -99.25 -59.09 -3.73
C SER A 90 -97.82 -59.39 -4.17
N ALA A 91 -97.60 -59.52 -5.49
CA ALA A 91 -96.25 -59.47 -6.02
C ALA A 91 -95.62 -58.15 -5.56
N ALA A 92 -94.46 -58.21 -4.92
CA ALA A 92 -93.73 -57.00 -4.58
C ALA A 92 -93.48 -56.21 -5.88
N ALA A 93 -93.80 -54.92 -5.88
CA ALA A 93 -93.62 -54.06 -7.04
C ALA A 93 -92.13 -53.99 -7.37
N GLN A 94 -91.70 -54.70 -8.43
CA GLN A 94 -90.29 -54.73 -8.83
C GLN A 94 -89.96 -53.48 -9.63
N ALA A 95 -88.82 -52.85 -9.31
CA ALA A 95 -88.30 -51.72 -10.07
C ALA A 95 -88.06 -52.12 -11.53
N THR A 96 -88.46 -51.25 -12.46
CA THR A 96 -88.29 -51.44 -13.90
C THR A 96 -87.29 -50.42 -14.43
N ALA A 97 -86.25 -50.89 -15.13
CA ALA A 97 -85.13 -50.06 -15.60
C ALA A 97 -85.54 -48.99 -16.63
N ALA A 98 -86.62 -49.24 -17.39
CA ALA A 98 -87.16 -48.30 -18.36
C ALA A 98 -87.98 -47.15 -17.72
N ASN A 99 -88.57 -47.37 -16.54
CA ASN A 99 -89.41 -46.39 -15.85
C ASN A 99 -88.66 -45.61 -14.76
N SER A 100 -87.59 -46.21 -14.22
CA SER A 100 -86.74 -45.58 -13.18
C SER A 100 -85.95 -44.41 -13.76
N THR A 101 -85.70 -43.38 -12.95
CA THR A 101 -85.12 -42.10 -13.41
C THR A 101 -83.88 -41.73 -12.60
N VAL A 102 -82.83 -41.24 -13.27
CA VAL A 102 -81.63 -40.68 -12.65
C VAL A 102 -81.63 -39.17 -12.84
N ASP A 103 -81.33 -38.42 -11.78
CA ASP A 103 -81.18 -36.97 -11.77
C ASP A 103 -79.91 -36.56 -10.99
N VAL A 104 -79.37 -35.37 -11.26
CA VAL A 104 -78.21 -34.80 -10.56
C VAL A 104 -78.48 -33.35 -10.18
N LEU A 105 -78.24 -32.99 -8.91
CA LEU A 105 -78.57 -31.68 -8.37
C LEU A 105 -77.83 -30.50 -9.06
N SER A 106 -76.68 -30.80 -9.66
CA SER A 106 -75.95 -29.91 -10.58
C SER A 106 -75.29 -30.77 -11.65
N ASN A 107 -75.51 -30.40 -12.91
CA ASN A 107 -74.91 -31.02 -14.09
C ASN A 107 -73.61 -30.33 -14.55
N VAL A 108 -73.13 -29.33 -13.79
CA VAL A 108 -71.83 -28.68 -13.99
C VAL A 108 -71.07 -28.68 -12.66
N LEU A 109 -69.81 -29.13 -12.68
CA LEU A 109 -68.91 -29.20 -11.53
C LEU A 109 -67.56 -28.60 -11.89
N ASN A 110 -66.86 -28.05 -10.89
CA ASN A 110 -65.42 -27.85 -11.01
C ASN A 110 -64.67 -29.12 -10.57
N VAL A 111 -63.42 -29.31 -11.02
CA VAL A 111 -62.55 -30.37 -10.49
C VAL A 111 -62.42 -30.24 -8.96
N GLY A 112 -62.68 -31.33 -8.25
CA GLY A 112 -62.77 -31.41 -6.78
C GLY A 112 -64.13 -31.05 -6.17
N ALA A 113 -65.08 -30.51 -6.94
CA ALA A 113 -66.43 -30.21 -6.46
C ALA A 113 -67.32 -31.46 -6.44
N THR A 114 -68.33 -31.45 -5.57
CA THR A 114 -69.30 -32.54 -5.40
C THR A 114 -70.74 -32.11 -5.67
N THR A 115 -71.55 -33.06 -6.11
CA THR A 115 -73.01 -32.92 -6.28
C THR A 115 -73.69 -34.21 -5.84
N THR A 116 -75.02 -34.19 -5.67
CA THR A 116 -75.79 -35.39 -5.34
C THR A 116 -76.50 -35.92 -6.58
N ALA A 117 -76.27 -37.19 -6.90
CA ALA A 117 -77.07 -37.95 -7.84
C ALA A 117 -78.18 -38.71 -7.10
N THR A 118 -79.36 -38.75 -7.70
CA THR A 118 -80.55 -39.44 -7.18
C THR A 118 -81.14 -40.35 -8.24
N LEU A 119 -81.17 -41.65 -7.96
CA LEU A 119 -81.87 -42.66 -8.74
C LEU A 119 -83.22 -42.95 -8.05
N THR A 120 -84.33 -42.61 -8.69
CA THR A 120 -85.68 -42.94 -8.22
C THR A 120 -86.14 -44.25 -8.86
N LEU A 121 -86.35 -45.28 -8.04
CA LEU A 121 -86.83 -46.57 -8.51
C LEU A 121 -88.35 -46.55 -8.70
N LYS A 122 -88.80 -46.93 -9.90
CA LYS A 122 -90.22 -46.96 -10.27
C LYS A 122 -90.61 -48.34 -10.79
N ASP A 123 -91.83 -48.76 -10.49
CA ASP A 123 -92.39 -50.01 -10.96
C ASP A 123 -92.81 -49.96 -12.45
N ALA A 124 -93.39 -51.04 -12.97
CA ALA A 124 -93.89 -51.12 -14.34
C ALA A 124 -95.06 -50.16 -14.63
N GLY A 125 -95.77 -49.67 -13.61
CA GLY A 125 -96.80 -48.63 -13.71
C GLY A 125 -96.25 -47.20 -13.66
N GLY A 126 -94.94 -47.04 -13.42
CA GLY A 126 -94.28 -45.73 -13.31
C GLY A 126 -94.37 -45.09 -11.92
N VAL A 127 -94.89 -45.81 -10.92
CA VAL A 127 -95.03 -45.35 -9.53
C VAL A 127 -93.72 -45.58 -8.79
N ALA A 128 -93.28 -44.61 -8.00
CA ALA A 128 -92.08 -44.77 -7.17
C ALA A 128 -92.29 -45.84 -6.10
N LEU A 129 -91.26 -46.64 -5.83
CA LEU A 129 -91.27 -47.61 -4.74
C LEU A 129 -91.25 -46.89 -3.37
N GLY A 130 -91.65 -47.59 -2.30
CA GLY A 130 -91.57 -47.06 -0.93
C GLY A 130 -90.22 -47.36 -0.30
N ASP A 131 -90.05 -48.59 0.18
CA ASP A 131 -88.79 -49.08 0.74
C ASP A 131 -87.90 -49.68 -0.37
N VAL A 132 -86.68 -49.18 -0.50
CA VAL A 132 -85.64 -49.70 -1.41
C VAL A 132 -84.34 -50.04 -0.67
N SER A 133 -84.37 -50.10 0.66
CA SER A 133 -83.21 -50.38 1.53
C SER A 133 -82.56 -51.74 1.23
N GLY A 134 -83.35 -52.73 0.84
CA GLY A 134 -82.89 -54.06 0.42
C GLY A 134 -82.61 -54.25 -1.08
N SER A 135 -82.73 -53.20 -1.91
CA SER A 135 -82.59 -53.32 -3.37
C SER A 135 -81.14 -53.55 -3.83
N GLY A 136 -80.92 -54.23 -4.96
CA GLY A 136 -79.60 -54.35 -5.58
C GLY A 136 -79.16 -53.11 -6.37
N ALA A 137 -79.88 -51.99 -6.28
CA ALA A 137 -79.71 -50.85 -7.17
C ALA A 137 -78.50 -49.95 -6.84
N THR A 138 -77.76 -49.48 -7.86
CA THR A 138 -76.57 -48.63 -7.67
C THR A 138 -76.59 -47.42 -8.61
N ILE A 139 -75.82 -46.39 -8.28
CA ILE A 139 -75.49 -45.27 -9.17
C ILE A 139 -74.12 -45.55 -9.78
N THR A 140 -73.96 -45.25 -11.07
CA THR A 140 -72.74 -45.50 -11.85
C THR A 140 -72.27 -44.25 -12.59
N SER A 141 -70.99 -44.21 -12.93
CA SER A 141 -70.37 -43.24 -13.86
C SER A 141 -69.73 -44.05 -15.00
N ASP A 142 -69.84 -43.55 -16.23
CA ASP A 142 -69.19 -44.15 -17.42
C ASP A 142 -67.73 -43.73 -17.60
N SER A 143 -67.27 -42.73 -16.84
CA SER A 143 -66.03 -42.00 -17.09
C SER A 143 -65.26 -41.73 -15.79
N ILE A 144 -63.94 -41.83 -15.86
CA ILE A 144 -63.02 -41.50 -14.75
C ILE A 144 -63.07 -40.02 -14.35
N ASN A 145 -63.67 -39.16 -15.17
CA ASN A 145 -63.87 -37.73 -14.87
C ASN A 145 -64.80 -37.52 -13.68
N CYS A 146 -65.62 -38.50 -13.32
CA CYS A 146 -66.55 -38.43 -12.19
C CYS A 146 -66.46 -39.70 -11.34
N THR A 147 -66.18 -39.54 -10.04
CA THR A 147 -66.19 -40.66 -9.08
C THR A 147 -67.50 -40.69 -8.31
N VAL A 148 -68.09 -41.89 -8.19
CA VAL A 148 -69.29 -42.13 -7.38
C VAL A 148 -68.84 -42.46 -5.95
N GLY A 149 -69.37 -41.71 -4.98
CA GLY A 149 -69.14 -41.91 -3.56
C GLY A 149 -70.04 -42.98 -2.94
N VAL A 150 -70.25 -42.88 -1.63
CA VAL A 150 -71.07 -43.85 -0.87
C VAL A 150 -72.52 -43.83 -1.34
N ILE A 151 -73.05 -45.02 -1.67
CA ILE A 151 -74.46 -45.20 -2.03
C ILE A 151 -75.31 -45.30 -0.75
N THR A 152 -76.36 -44.48 -0.65
CA THR A 152 -77.39 -44.54 0.39
C THR A 152 -78.73 -44.94 -0.24
N ARG A 153 -79.51 -45.79 0.42
CA ARG A 153 -80.84 -46.26 -0.04
C ARG A 153 -81.91 -45.82 0.94
N SER A 154 -83.02 -45.29 0.43
CA SER A 154 -84.16 -44.89 1.27
C SER A 154 -85.00 -46.08 1.69
N ALA A 155 -85.52 -46.03 2.91
CA ALA A 155 -86.50 -46.98 3.43
C ALA A 155 -87.96 -46.50 3.23
N THR A 156 -88.17 -45.31 2.63
CA THR A 156 -89.47 -44.61 2.68
C THR A 156 -89.95 -43.92 1.41
N ASP A 157 -89.09 -43.64 0.43
CA ASP A 157 -89.41 -42.83 -0.77
C ASP A 157 -88.90 -43.38 -2.12
N GLY A 158 -88.35 -44.59 -2.14
CA GLY A 158 -87.91 -45.23 -3.38
C GLY A 158 -86.61 -44.70 -3.98
N THR A 159 -85.90 -43.79 -3.30
CA THR A 159 -84.66 -43.20 -3.82
C THR A 159 -83.39 -43.95 -3.40
N VAL A 160 -82.41 -43.93 -4.29
CA VAL A 160 -81.02 -44.29 -4.06
C VAL A 160 -80.18 -43.05 -4.36
N THR A 161 -79.30 -42.64 -3.46
CA THR A 161 -78.52 -41.40 -3.58
C THR A 161 -77.03 -41.66 -3.45
N ALA A 162 -76.22 -40.87 -4.12
CA ALA A 162 -74.76 -40.90 -4.03
C ALA A 162 -74.17 -39.51 -4.27
N SER A 163 -73.01 -39.22 -3.67
CA SER A 163 -72.21 -38.07 -4.09
C SER A 163 -71.47 -38.38 -5.39
N ILE A 164 -71.44 -37.44 -6.32
CA ILE A 164 -70.62 -37.46 -7.52
C ILE A 164 -69.54 -36.40 -7.36
N THR A 165 -68.26 -36.78 -7.44
CA THR A 165 -67.13 -35.84 -7.36
C THR A 165 -66.50 -35.69 -8.74
N GLY A 166 -66.29 -34.45 -9.20
CA GLY A 166 -65.52 -34.18 -10.42
C GLY A 166 -64.04 -34.49 -10.19
N ALA A 167 -63.55 -35.61 -10.72
CA ALA A 167 -62.19 -36.10 -10.52
C ALA A 167 -61.22 -35.70 -11.66
N GLY A 168 -61.74 -35.32 -12.83
CA GLY A 168 -60.96 -34.84 -13.97
C GLY A 168 -61.84 -34.03 -14.93
N ALA A 169 -61.25 -33.09 -15.67
CA ALA A 169 -62.01 -32.24 -16.58
C ALA A 169 -62.52 -33.00 -17.82
N GLY A 170 -63.73 -32.68 -18.25
CA GLY A 170 -64.43 -33.34 -19.36
C GLY A 170 -65.84 -33.76 -18.98
N PHE A 171 -66.43 -34.68 -19.74
CA PHE A 171 -67.79 -35.18 -19.49
C PHE A 171 -67.79 -36.53 -18.77
N CYS A 172 -68.89 -36.81 -18.09
CA CYS A 172 -69.30 -38.14 -17.64
C CYS A 172 -70.83 -38.26 -17.75
N MET A 173 -71.32 -39.48 -17.94
CA MET A 173 -72.73 -39.82 -17.82
C MET A 173 -72.95 -40.54 -16.49
N ILE A 174 -73.81 -39.96 -15.66
CA ILE A 174 -74.27 -40.59 -14.42
C ILE A 174 -75.50 -41.43 -14.74
N GLY A 175 -75.44 -42.71 -14.41
CA GLY A 175 -76.50 -43.68 -14.63
C GLY A 175 -76.83 -44.44 -13.35
N GLY A 176 -77.62 -45.50 -13.52
CA GLY A 176 -77.86 -46.46 -12.45
C GLY A 176 -78.04 -47.86 -12.98
N THR A 177 -77.95 -48.85 -12.09
CA THR A 177 -78.28 -50.24 -12.39
C THR A 177 -79.26 -50.80 -11.36
N LEU A 178 -80.10 -51.75 -11.76
CA LEU A 178 -80.94 -52.56 -10.86
C LEU A 178 -80.36 -53.97 -10.76
N GLU A 179 -80.49 -54.58 -9.58
CA GLU A 179 -79.99 -55.94 -9.28
C GLU A 179 -78.55 -56.17 -9.79
N GLY A 180 -77.68 -55.19 -9.54
CA GLY A 180 -76.25 -55.21 -9.86
C GLY A 180 -75.87 -55.28 -11.34
N SER A 181 -76.81 -55.30 -12.29
CA SER A 181 -76.48 -55.64 -13.69
C SER A 181 -77.37 -55.02 -14.78
N THR A 182 -78.62 -54.63 -14.48
CA THR A 182 -79.53 -54.10 -15.52
C THR A 182 -79.47 -52.56 -15.55
N PRO A 183 -78.99 -51.93 -16.65
CA PRO A 183 -78.83 -50.48 -16.69
C PRO A 183 -80.18 -49.76 -16.80
N VAL A 184 -80.37 -48.73 -15.97
CA VAL A 184 -81.49 -47.79 -16.04
C VAL A 184 -81.35 -46.96 -17.33
N THR A 185 -82.44 -46.81 -18.08
CA THR A 185 -82.39 -46.17 -19.41
C THR A 185 -82.18 -44.66 -19.33
N ALA A 186 -82.63 -44.03 -18.23
CA ALA A 186 -82.32 -42.64 -17.94
C ALA A 186 -80.87 -42.48 -17.46
N THR A 187 -80.12 -41.61 -18.12
CA THR A 187 -78.77 -41.18 -17.72
C THR A 187 -78.68 -39.67 -17.78
N GLN A 188 -77.79 -39.09 -16.99
CA GLN A 188 -77.67 -37.66 -16.83
C GLN A 188 -76.22 -37.22 -17.04
N ALA A 189 -75.98 -36.39 -18.05
CA ALA A 189 -74.66 -35.83 -18.33
C ALA A 189 -74.24 -34.86 -17.21
N VAL A 190 -73.00 -34.95 -16.77
CA VAL A 190 -72.31 -33.98 -15.92
C VAL A 190 -71.06 -33.49 -16.65
N THR A 191 -70.87 -32.17 -16.65
CA THR A 191 -69.69 -31.50 -17.21
C THR A 191 -68.76 -31.09 -16.08
N VAL A 192 -67.51 -31.52 -16.12
CA VAL A 192 -66.48 -31.15 -15.14
C VAL A 192 -65.50 -30.16 -15.78
N THR A 193 -65.39 -28.96 -15.23
CA THR A 193 -64.49 -27.90 -15.69
C THR A 193 -63.28 -27.75 -14.78
N ALA A 194 -62.07 -27.67 -15.36
CA ALA A 194 -60.89 -27.24 -14.63
C ALA A 194 -60.89 -25.72 -14.48
N VAL A 195 -60.64 -25.21 -13.27
CA VAL A 195 -60.54 -23.78 -12.99
C VAL A 195 -59.19 -23.53 -12.30
N ALA A 196 -58.47 -22.51 -12.77
CA ALA A 196 -57.16 -22.17 -12.23
C ALA A 196 -57.25 -21.73 -10.76
N THR A 197 -56.32 -22.22 -9.93
CA THR A 197 -56.20 -21.90 -8.52
C THR A 197 -54.90 -21.12 -8.30
N ALA A 198 -54.99 -19.92 -7.73
CA ALA A 198 -53.86 -19.00 -7.60
C ALA A 198 -52.73 -19.49 -6.68
N GLY A 199 -53.06 -20.35 -5.70
CA GLY A 199 -52.08 -20.99 -4.81
C GLY A 199 -51.30 -22.15 -5.44
N ASN A 200 -51.84 -22.77 -6.50
CA ASN A 200 -51.19 -23.88 -7.21
C ASN A 200 -50.50 -23.40 -8.50
N SER A 201 -50.96 -22.30 -9.10
CA SER A 201 -50.38 -21.74 -10.32
C SER A 201 -48.98 -21.16 -10.07
N THR A 202 -48.09 -21.24 -11.07
CA THR A 202 -46.67 -20.87 -10.91
C THR A 202 -46.21 -19.88 -11.97
N VAL A 203 -45.33 -18.95 -11.60
CA VAL A 203 -44.66 -18.02 -12.53
C VAL A 203 -43.18 -18.40 -12.61
N ASP A 204 -42.64 -18.44 -13.83
CA ASP A 204 -41.22 -18.63 -14.08
C ASP A 204 -40.68 -17.62 -15.11
N VAL A 205 -39.37 -17.40 -15.14
CA VAL A 205 -38.66 -16.53 -16.08
C VAL A 205 -37.43 -17.24 -16.66
N LEU A 206 -37.31 -17.27 -18.00
CA LEU A 206 -36.22 -17.98 -18.70
C LEU A 206 -34.82 -17.47 -18.31
N SER A 207 -34.73 -16.23 -17.89
CA SER A 207 -33.52 -15.60 -17.36
C SER A 207 -33.91 -14.56 -16.33
N ASN A 208 -33.28 -14.62 -15.15
CA ASN A 208 -33.50 -13.72 -14.01
C ASN A 208 -32.55 -12.50 -14.02
N THR A 209 -31.67 -12.39 -15.01
CA THR A 209 -30.70 -11.30 -15.15
C THR A 209 -30.77 -10.77 -16.58
N LEU A 210 -30.85 -9.45 -16.73
CA LEU A 210 -30.91 -8.74 -18.01
C LEU A 210 -29.79 -7.71 -18.08
N ASN A 211 -28.96 -7.77 -19.12
CA ASN A 211 -27.84 -6.87 -19.30
C ASN A 211 -28.23 -5.68 -20.18
N GLY A 212 -28.53 -4.55 -19.54
CA GLY A 212 -28.87 -3.29 -20.19
C GLY A 212 -30.36 -3.07 -20.46
N VAL A 213 -30.72 -1.80 -20.66
CA VAL A 213 -32.07 -1.38 -21.08
C VAL A 213 -32.36 -1.90 -22.48
N GLY A 214 -33.58 -2.41 -22.70
CA GLY A 214 -34.01 -3.05 -23.94
C GLY A 214 -33.71 -4.56 -24.02
N ALA A 215 -32.93 -5.12 -23.09
CA ALA A 215 -32.76 -6.58 -23.00
C ALA A 215 -34.07 -7.28 -22.62
N THR A 216 -34.28 -8.49 -23.11
CA THR A 216 -35.56 -9.23 -22.98
C THR A 216 -35.40 -10.63 -22.41
N THR A 217 -36.35 -11.05 -21.57
CA THR A 217 -36.54 -12.44 -21.11
C THR A 217 -37.98 -12.89 -21.35
N THR A 218 -38.26 -14.19 -21.34
CA THR A 218 -39.63 -14.71 -21.44
C THR A 218 -40.12 -15.14 -20.07
N ALA A 219 -41.25 -14.59 -19.65
CA ALA A 219 -41.99 -15.03 -18.47
C ALA A 219 -43.08 -16.03 -18.86
N THR A 220 -43.28 -17.06 -18.04
CA THR A 220 -44.29 -18.11 -18.22
C THR A 220 -45.11 -18.27 -16.95
N LEU A 221 -46.40 -17.95 -17.03
CA LEU A 221 -47.40 -18.27 -16.02
C LEU A 221 -48.05 -19.61 -16.38
N THR A 222 -47.90 -20.62 -15.54
CA THR A 222 -48.55 -21.92 -15.68
C THR A 222 -49.78 -21.99 -14.79
N LEU A 223 -50.96 -22.08 -15.39
CA LEU A 223 -52.23 -22.19 -14.68
C LEU A 223 -52.47 -23.64 -14.24
N ARG A 224 -52.71 -23.84 -12.95
CA ARG A 224 -53.00 -25.16 -12.37
C ARG A 224 -54.31 -25.16 -11.61
N ASP A 225 -55.02 -26.27 -11.66
CA ASP A 225 -56.28 -26.47 -10.95
C ASP A 225 -56.08 -26.82 -9.45
N SER A 226 -57.18 -27.08 -8.75
CA SER A 226 -57.20 -27.50 -7.34
C SER A 226 -56.45 -28.82 -7.09
N GLY A 227 -56.38 -29.71 -8.08
CA GLY A 227 -55.61 -30.96 -8.08
C GLY A 227 -54.13 -30.80 -8.47
N ASN A 228 -53.67 -29.56 -8.68
CA ASN A 228 -52.33 -29.20 -9.13
C ASN A 228 -51.98 -29.66 -10.55
N ALA A 229 -52.98 -30.07 -11.35
CA ALA A 229 -52.81 -30.39 -12.75
C ALA A 229 -52.78 -29.09 -13.59
N PRO A 230 -51.93 -28.98 -14.63
CA PRO A 230 -51.99 -27.85 -15.55
C PRO A 230 -53.31 -27.88 -16.33
N LEU A 231 -53.90 -26.72 -16.58
CA LEU A 231 -55.06 -26.60 -17.47
C LEU A 231 -54.68 -27.03 -18.90
N GLY A 232 -55.65 -27.48 -19.70
CA GLY A 232 -55.43 -27.78 -21.12
C GLY A 232 -55.43 -26.50 -21.95
N ASP A 233 -56.63 -26.06 -22.33
CA ASP A 233 -56.86 -24.80 -23.01
C ASP A 233 -57.02 -23.65 -22.01
N VAL A 234 -56.26 -22.56 -22.22
CA VAL A 234 -56.35 -21.31 -21.46
C VAL A 234 -56.57 -20.10 -22.36
N SER A 235 -56.93 -20.30 -23.63
CA SER A 235 -57.20 -19.25 -24.61
C SER A 235 -58.28 -18.24 -24.15
N GLY A 236 -59.32 -18.73 -23.46
CA GLY A 236 -60.39 -17.91 -22.88
C GLY A 236 -60.13 -17.39 -21.45
N SER A 237 -58.97 -17.66 -20.85
CA SER A 237 -58.67 -17.22 -19.47
C SER A 237 -58.40 -15.73 -19.37
N GLY A 238 -58.83 -15.08 -18.28
CA GLY A 238 -58.48 -13.69 -17.97
C GLY A 238 -57.12 -13.54 -17.26
N ALA A 239 -56.34 -14.61 -17.16
CA ALA A 239 -55.06 -14.60 -16.45
C ALA A 239 -54.00 -13.75 -17.17
N THR A 240 -53.16 -13.04 -16.43
CA THR A 240 -52.12 -12.15 -17.00
C THR A 240 -50.81 -12.25 -16.22
N ILE A 241 -49.69 -12.00 -16.90
CA ILE A 241 -48.39 -11.75 -16.26
C ILE A 241 -48.32 -10.27 -15.88
N THR A 242 -47.73 -9.97 -14.72
CA THR A 242 -47.61 -8.62 -14.16
C THR A 242 -46.17 -8.30 -13.75
N SER A 243 -45.84 -7.01 -13.64
CA SER A 243 -44.62 -6.55 -12.98
C SER A 243 -44.95 -5.49 -11.93
N ASN A 244 -44.22 -5.48 -10.82
CA ASN A 244 -44.46 -4.58 -9.69
C ASN A 244 -43.67 -3.26 -9.73
N SER A 245 -42.80 -3.05 -10.73
CA SER A 245 -41.96 -1.86 -10.82
C SER A 245 -41.85 -1.36 -12.26
N GLY A 246 -41.52 -0.08 -12.43
CA GLY A 246 -41.27 0.53 -13.74
C GLY A 246 -39.99 0.03 -14.43
N ASN A 247 -39.16 -0.77 -13.76
CA ASN A 247 -37.88 -1.27 -14.31
C ASN A 247 -38.08 -2.32 -15.40
N CYS A 248 -39.24 -2.97 -15.44
CA CYS A 248 -39.58 -3.98 -16.43
C CYS A 248 -40.96 -3.71 -17.04
N THR A 249 -41.08 -3.86 -18.35
CA THR A 249 -42.36 -3.80 -19.06
C THR A 249 -42.79 -5.19 -19.50
N VAL A 250 -44.08 -5.47 -19.40
CA VAL A 250 -44.68 -6.75 -19.83
C VAL A 250 -45.28 -6.55 -21.22
N GLY A 251 -44.84 -7.37 -22.17
CA GLY A 251 -45.36 -7.39 -23.54
C GLY A 251 -46.71 -8.09 -23.68
N SER A 252 -47.14 -8.31 -24.93
CA SER A 252 -48.38 -9.02 -25.25
C SER A 252 -48.39 -10.47 -24.75
N PHE A 253 -49.52 -10.92 -24.22
CA PHE A 253 -49.70 -12.30 -23.76
C PHE A 253 -49.94 -13.28 -24.92
N THR A 254 -49.22 -14.39 -24.94
CA THR A 254 -49.54 -15.57 -25.76
C THR A 254 -50.13 -16.65 -24.87
N ARG A 255 -51.32 -17.15 -25.22
CA ARG A 255 -52.06 -18.16 -24.44
C ARG A 255 -52.01 -19.51 -25.15
N SER A 256 -51.77 -20.58 -24.39
CA SER A 256 -51.78 -21.94 -24.91
C SER A 256 -53.18 -22.54 -24.99
N MET A 257 -53.40 -23.38 -26.01
CA MET A 257 -54.61 -24.19 -26.18
C MET A 257 -54.45 -25.62 -25.64
N VAL A 258 -53.26 -26.02 -25.17
CA VAL A 258 -52.94 -27.43 -24.89
C VAL A 258 -52.11 -27.71 -23.62
N ASN A 259 -51.52 -26.70 -22.97
CA ASN A 259 -50.63 -26.91 -21.82
C ASN A 259 -50.78 -25.89 -20.68
N GLY A 260 -51.86 -25.10 -20.66
CA GLY A 260 -52.19 -24.26 -19.51
C GLY A 260 -51.29 -23.05 -19.28
N THR A 261 -50.41 -22.72 -20.23
CA THR A 261 -49.46 -21.61 -20.08
C THR A 261 -49.96 -20.30 -20.70
N VAL A 262 -49.62 -19.20 -20.04
CA VAL A 262 -49.65 -17.83 -20.56
C VAL A 262 -48.22 -17.33 -20.55
N THR A 263 -47.71 -16.85 -21.68
CA THR A 263 -46.33 -16.34 -21.80
C THR A 263 -46.33 -14.87 -22.20
N ALA A 264 -45.30 -14.12 -21.77
CA ALA A 264 -45.08 -12.74 -22.18
C ALA A 264 -43.57 -12.43 -22.23
N THR A 265 -43.17 -11.58 -23.16
CA THR A 265 -41.82 -11.00 -23.15
C THR A 265 -41.74 -9.92 -22.08
N ILE A 266 -40.76 -10.03 -21.20
CA ILE A 266 -40.39 -8.99 -20.22
C ILE A 266 -39.23 -8.20 -20.82
N THR A 267 -39.38 -6.88 -20.95
CA THR A 267 -38.33 -5.99 -21.48
C THR A 267 -37.83 -5.06 -20.39
N ALA A 268 -36.51 -5.00 -20.21
CA ALA A 268 -35.85 -4.06 -19.32
C ALA A 268 -36.10 -2.60 -19.77
N ALA A 269 -36.72 -1.80 -18.91
CA ALA A 269 -37.01 -0.38 -19.15
C ALA A 269 -36.04 0.56 -18.41
N SER A 270 -35.57 0.15 -17.23
CA SER A 270 -34.51 0.84 -16.48
C SER A 270 -33.72 -0.16 -15.63
N ALA A 271 -32.48 0.20 -15.27
CA ALA A 271 -31.66 -0.61 -14.38
C ALA A 271 -32.26 -0.70 -12.97
N GLY A 272 -32.00 -1.83 -12.29
CA GLY A 272 -32.60 -2.17 -10.99
C GLY A 272 -33.39 -3.46 -11.03
N SER A 273 -34.11 -3.78 -9.96
CA SER A 273 -34.91 -5.00 -9.86
C SER A 273 -36.38 -4.79 -10.24
N CYS A 274 -37.01 -5.86 -10.71
CA CYS A 274 -38.44 -5.98 -10.84
C CYS A 274 -38.88 -7.38 -10.39
N THR A 275 -40.09 -7.49 -9.87
CA THR A 275 -40.71 -8.78 -9.56
C THR A 275 -41.77 -9.06 -10.61
N ILE A 276 -41.67 -10.21 -11.26
CA ILE A 276 -42.62 -10.73 -12.23
C ILE A 276 -43.58 -11.66 -11.50
N GLY A 277 -44.87 -11.38 -11.62
CA GLY A 277 -45.95 -12.15 -11.01
C GLY A 277 -47.04 -12.50 -12.02
N GLY A 278 -48.14 -13.03 -11.51
CA GLY A 278 -49.32 -13.32 -12.30
C GLY A 278 -50.59 -12.97 -11.54
N THR A 279 -51.67 -12.77 -12.28
CA THR A 279 -53.04 -12.66 -11.73
C THR A 279 -53.97 -13.58 -12.50
N LEU A 280 -54.95 -14.16 -11.82
CA LEU A 280 -56.10 -14.82 -12.43
C LEU A 280 -57.23 -13.81 -12.57
N ASP A 281 -57.86 -13.80 -13.75
CA ASP A 281 -59.01 -12.96 -14.13
C ASP A 281 -58.89 -11.48 -13.72
N GLY A 282 -57.68 -10.94 -13.85
CA GLY A 282 -57.33 -9.55 -13.51
C GLY A 282 -57.34 -9.18 -12.02
N THR A 283 -57.77 -10.07 -11.12
CA THR A 283 -58.05 -9.70 -9.71
C THR A 283 -57.34 -10.54 -8.66
N THR A 284 -57.03 -11.81 -8.92
CA THR A 284 -56.50 -12.73 -7.89
C THR A 284 -55.00 -12.98 -8.10
N PRO A 285 -54.09 -12.48 -7.24
CA PRO A 285 -52.65 -12.68 -7.42
C PRO A 285 -52.24 -14.14 -7.26
N VAL A 286 -51.36 -14.60 -8.16
CA VAL A 286 -50.63 -15.86 -8.03
C VAL A 286 -49.53 -15.70 -6.99
N ILE A 287 -49.41 -16.67 -6.07
CA ILE A 287 -48.50 -16.55 -4.92
C ILE A 287 -47.03 -16.65 -5.36
N ALA A 288 -46.74 -17.49 -6.36
CA ALA A 288 -45.41 -17.62 -6.94
C ALA A 288 -45.05 -16.38 -7.77
N THR A 289 -43.88 -15.81 -7.49
CA THR A 289 -43.32 -14.65 -8.21
C THR A 289 -41.82 -14.85 -8.41
N GLN A 290 -41.25 -14.24 -9.44
CA GLN A 290 -39.83 -14.31 -9.75
C GLN A 290 -39.19 -12.92 -9.75
N ALA A 291 -38.00 -12.79 -9.16
CA ALA A 291 -37.19 -11.58 -9.28
C ALA A 291 -36.39 -11.58 -10.59
N VAL A 292 -36.36 -10.44 -11.27
CA VAL A 292 -35.48 -10.16 -12.41
C VAL A 292 -34.65 -8.92 -12.10
N THR A 293 -33.34 -9.01 -12.32
CA THR A 293 -32.37 -7.93 -12.11
C THR A 293 -31.90 -7.38 -13.44
N VAL A 294 -32.11 -6.09 -13.68
CA VAL A 294 -31.57 -5.36 -14.83
C VAL A 294 -30.27 -4.67 -14.42
N THR A 295 -29.15 -5.04 -15.04
CA THR A 295 -27.86 -4.36 -14.85
C THR A 295 -27.75 -3.15 -15.78
N ALA A 296 -27.15 -2.06 -15.30
CA ALA A 296 -26.80 -0.92 -16.14
C ALA A 296 -25.58 -1.26 -16.99
N VAL A 297 -25.64 -1.01 -18.30
CA VAL A 297 -24.54 -1.24 -19.24
C VAL A 297 -24.10 0.10 -19.81
N ALA A 298 -22.79 0.36 -19.77
CA ALA A 298 -22.21 1.59 -20.27
C ALA A 298 -22.33 1.71 -21.79
N THR A 299 -22.37 2.94 -22.31
CA THR A 299 -22.35 3.25 -23.74
C THR A 299 -21.20 4.20 -24.04
N ALA A 300 -20.44 3.93 -25.10
CA ALA A 300 -19.30 4.76 -25.48
C ALA A 300 -19.70 6.18 -25.93
N ALA A 301 -20.94 6.36 -26.41
CA ALA A 301 -21.48 7.65 -26.84
C ALA A 301 -21.82 8.59 -25.68
N ASN A 302 -22.32 8.07 -24.55
CA ASN A 302 -22.67 8.88 -23.38
C ASN A 302 -21.54 8.96 -22.34
N SER A 303 -20.59 8.02 -22.34
CA SER A 303 -19.47 8.02 -21.41
C SER A 303 -18.53 9.22 -21.66
N THR A 304 -17.98 9.81 -20.58
CA THR A 304 -17.25 11.08 -20.65
C THR A 304 -15.83 10.94 -20.12
N LEU A 305 -14.84 11.50 -20.82
CA LEU A 305 -13.43 11.48 -20.44
C LEU A 305 -12.93 12.89 -20.08
N VAL A 306 -12.26 13.02 -18.94
CA VAL A 306 -11.64 14.26 -18.46
C VAL A 306 -10.19 14.00 -18.06
N VAL A 307 -9.31 14.99 -18.20
CA VAL A 307 -7.95 14.97 -17.62
C VAL A 307 -7.81 16.13 -16.64
N GLY A 308 -7.11 15.93 -15.53
CA GLY A 308 -6.97 16.93 -14.47
C GLY A 308 -6.11 18.13 -14.85
N SER A 309 -5.20 17.99 -15.81
CA SER A 309 -4.39 19.08 -16.36
C SER A 309 -4.00 18.79 -17.81
N ASN A 310 -4.23 19.77 -18.68
CA ASN A 310 -3.96 19.66 -20.12
C ASN A 310 -2.50 20.01 -20.48
N THR A 311 -1.67 20.32 -19.47
CA THR A 311 -0.26 20.69 -19.62
C THR A 311 0.56 19.99 -18.53
N LEU A 312 1.65 19.36 -18.94
CA LEU A 312 2.60 18.67 -18.06
C LEU A 312 3.98 19.33 -18.19
N ASN A 313 4.53 19.75 -17.05
CA ASN A 313 5.77 20.52 -16.99
C ASN A 313 6.95 19.58 -16.66
N GLY A 314 7.59 19.05 -17.69
CA GLY A 314 8.74 18.14 -17.61
C GLY A 314 8.40 16.68 -17.87
N VAL A 315 9.39 15.91 -18.32
CA VAL A 315 9.31 14.44 -18.40
C VAL A 315 9.24 13.87 -16.98
N GLY A 316 8.33 12.92 -16.76
CA GLY A 316 7.99 12.37 -15.45
C GLY A 316 6.84 13.09 -14.73
N ALA A 317 6.41 14.28 -15.20
CA ALA A 317 5.22 14.95 -14.65
C ALA A 317 3.95 14.14 -14.93
N THR A 318 2.97 14.18 -14.03
CA THR A 318 1.77 13.36 -14.09
C THR A 318 0.47 14.16 -13.99
N THR A 319 -0.61 13.60 -14.54
CA THR A 319 -1.99 14.05 -14.29
C THR A 319 -2.94 12.86 -14.26
N THR A 320 -4.13 13.00 -13.67
CA THR A 320 -5.14 11.94 -13.65
C THR A 320 -6.09 12.10 -14.84
N ALA A 321 -6.28 11.03 -15.60
CA ALA A 321 -7.40 10.89 -16.52
C ALA A 321 -8.54 10.15 -15.81
N THR A 322 -9.77 10.62 -15.99
CA THR A 322 -10.99 10.07 -15.41
C THR A 322 -12.02 9.84 -16.50
N LEU A 323 -12.33 8.58 -16.77
CA LEU A 323 -13.45 8.14 -17.59
C LEU A 323 -14.65 7.87 -16.69
N THR A 324 -15.76 8.57 -16.87
CA THR A 324 -17.05 8.23 -16.24
C THR A 324 -17.88 7.41 -17.23
N LEU A 325 -18.19 6.17 -16.86
CA LEU A 325 -19.04 5.30 -17.65
C LEU A 325 -20.51 5.64 -17.42
N ARG A 326 -21.25 5.83 -18.52
CA ARG A 326 -22.68 6.19 -18.49
C ARG A 326 -23.51 5.28 -19.36
N ASP A 327 -24.70 4.94 -18.88
CA ASP A 327 -25.67 4.12 -19.61
C ASP A 327 -26.36 4.90 -20.74
N SER A 328 -27.29 4.25 -21.44
CA SER A 328 -28.09 4.88 -22.51
C SER A 328 -29.01 6.01 -22.01
N GLY A 329 -29.35 6.02 -20.72
CA GLY A 329 -30.07 7.10 -20.03
C GLY A 329 -29.17 8.25 -19.54
N ASN A 330 -27.88 8.24 -19.90
CA ASN A 330 -26.85 9.20 -19.47
C ASN A 330 -26.59 9.19 -17.94
N THR A 331 -27.03 8.15 -17.24
CA THR A 331 -26.80 7.96 -15.81
C THR A 331 -25.44 7.31 -15.61
N ALA A 332 -24.66 7.79 -14.64
CA ALA A 332 -23.38 7.16 -14.29
C ALA A 332 -23.63 5.78 -13.67
N LEU A 333 -22.85 4.77 -14.07
CA LEU A 333 -22.91 3.46 -13.45
C LEU A 333 -22.48 3.57 -11.98
N VAL A 334 -22.99 2.68 -11.11
CA VAL A 334 -22.53 2.62 -9.71
C VAL A 334 -21.38 1.63 -9.58
N ASP A 335 -21.49 0.46 -10.19
CA ASP A 335 -20.41 -0.53 -10.32
C ASP A 335 -19.89 -0.60 -11.76
N VAL A 336 -18.57 -0.70 -11.91
CA VAL A 336 -17.81 -0.81 -13.17
C VAL A 336 -16.71 -1.86 -13.08
N SER A 337 -16.72 -2.72 -12.05
CA SER A 337 -15.77 -3.79 -11.79
C SER A 337 -15.57 -4.71 -13.00
N GLY A 338 -16.66 -5.18 -13.61
CA GLY A 338 -16.66 -6.04 -14.80
C GLY A 338 -16.61 -5.32 -16.16
N SER A 339 -16.40 -4.00 -16.21
CA SER A 339 -16.35 -3.28 -17.50
C SER A 339 -14.97 -3.40 -18.17
N GLY A 340 -14.92 -3.77 -19.44
CA GLY A 340 -13.69 -3.81 -20.25
C GLY A 340 -13.20 -2.43 -20.68
N ALA A 341 -13.63 -1.36 -20.00
CA ALA A 341 -13.26 0.01 -20.30
C ALA A 341 -11.78 0.29 -19.99
N THR A 342 -11.11 1.01 -20.89
CA THR A 342 -9.70 1.41 -20.78
C THR A 342 -9.50 2.87 -21.17
N ILE A 343 -8.47 3.50 -20.61
CA ILE A 343 -7.96 4.81 -21.04
C ILE A 343 -6.73 4.56 -21.92
N THR A 344 -6.57 5.34 -22.99
CA THR A 344 -5.54 5.14 -24.03
C THR A 344 -4.83 6.46 -24.36
N SER A 345 -3.63 6.38 -24.93
CA SER A 345 -2.88 7.51 -25.49
C SER A 345 -2.57 7.22 -26.95
N ASN A 346 -2.73 8.20 -27.84
CA ASN A 346 -2.39 8.05 -29.26
C ASN A 346 -0.89 8.27 -29.59
N SER A 347 -0.06 8.57 -28.59
CA SER A 347 1.32 9.01 -28.77
C SER A 347 2.24 8.53 -27.65
N ALA A 348 3.47 8.19 -27.99
CA ALA A 348 4.53 7.83 -27.04
C ALA A 348 4.98 9.01 -26.15
N ASN A 349 4.49 10.23 -26.41
CA ASN A 349 4.77 11.41 -25.57
C ASN A 349 4.13 11.28 -24.16
N CYS A 350 3.05 10.49 -24.04
CA CYS A 350 2.35 10.25 -22.78
C CYS A 350 2.08 8.75 -22.59
N THR A 351 2.48 8.20 -21.46
CA THR A 351 2.14 6.83 -21.05
C THR A 351 0.91 6.82 -20.16
N VAL A 352 0.10 5.76 -20.25
CA VAL A 352 -1.06 5.52 -19.39
C VAL A 352 -0.66 4.46 -18.36
N GLY A 353 -0.80 4.79 -17.08
CA GLY A 353 -0.56 3.89 -15.96
C GLY A 353 -1.70 2.89 -15.73
N SER A 354 -1.64 2.18 -14.60
CA SER A 354 -2.68 1.23 -14.20
C SER A 354 -4.05 1.89 -14.00
N PHE A 355 -5.10 1.14 -14.30
CA PHE A 355 -6.49 1.58 -14.13
C PHE A 355 -6.95 1.33 -12.69
N THR A 356 -7.57 2.34 -12.07
CA THR A 356 -8.34 2.19 -10.83
C THR A 356 -9.83 2.31 -11.14
N ARG A 357 -10.66 1.43 -10.57
CA ARG A 357 -12.11 1.37 -10.82
C ARG A 357 -12.88 1.75 -9.56
N SER A 358 -13.80 2.71 -9.65
CA SER A 358 -14.64 3.16 -8.53
C SER A 358 -16.01 2.47 -8.55
N MET A 359 -16.27 1.64 -7.55
CA MET A 359 -17.56 0.96 -7.31
C MET A 359 -18.62 1.87 -6.64
N VAL A 360 -18.43 3.20 -6.67
CA VAL A 360 -19.37 4.18 -6.10
C VAL A 360 -19.79 5.22 -7.14
N ASN A 361 -18.86 5.62 -8.02
CA ASN A 361 -19.05 6.73 -8.96
C ASN A 361 -18.96 6.32 -10.44
N GLY A 362 -18.86 5.03 -10.75
CA GLY A 362 -18.78 4.53 -12.13
C GLY A 362 -17.58 5.03 -12.93
N THR A 363 -16.47 5.33 -12.24
CA THR A 363 -15.29 5.91 -12.87
C THR A 363 -14.17 4.89 -13.03
N VAL A 364 -13.48 4.98 -14.16
CA VAL A 364 -12.17 4.37 -14.40
C VAL A 364 -11.17 5.52 -14.44
N THR A 365 -10.18 5.49 -13.56
CA THR A 365 -9.11 6.49 -13.53
C THR A 365 -7.77 5.88 -13.91
N ALA A 366 -6.90 6.68 -14.54
CA ALA A 366 -5.54 6.30 -14.86
C ALA A 366 -4.60 7.49 -14.63
N THR A 367 -3.36 7.22 -14.22
CA THR A 367 -2.32 8.25 -14.23
C THR A 367 -1.74 8.38 -15.63
N ILE A 368 -1.74 9.58 -16.19
CA ILE A 368 -1.06 9.93 -17.42
C ILE A 368 0.30 10.51 -17.05
N THR A 369 1.38 9.92 -17.56
CA THR A 369 2.75 10.36 -17.28
C THR A 369 3.40 10.90 -18.55
N ALA A 370 4.02 12.08 -18.46
CA ALA A 370 4.84 12.65 -19.51
C ALA A 370 6.08 11.77 -19.75
N ALA A 371 6.20 11.16 -20.93
CA ALA A 371 7.33 10.33 -21.30
C ALA A 371 8.33 11.04 -22.23
N SER A 372 7.85 11.97 -23.06
CA SER A 372 8.69 12.89 -23.84
C SER A 372 7.93 14.16 -24.21
N ALA A 373 8.67 15.21 -24.61
CA ALA A 373 8.08 16.51 -24.91
C ALA A 373 7.28 16.51 -26.22
N GLY A 374 6.17 17.25 -26.24
CA GLY A 374 5.23 17.28 -27.36
C GLY A 374 3.79 17.03 -26.91
N SER A 375 2.87 16.92 -27.86
CA SER A 375 1.45 16.67 -27.59
C SER A 375 1.09 15.19 -27.60
N CYS A 376 0.09 14.81 -26.81
CA CYS A 376 -0.62 13.55 -26.91
C CYS A 376 -2.13 13.78 -26.81
N THR A 377 -2.93 12.84 -27.31
CA THR A 377 -4.37 12.81 -27.12
C THR A 377 -4.72 11.58 -26.30
N ILE A 378 -5.35 11.83 -25.15
CA ILE A 378 -5.88 10.80 -24.27
C ILE A 378 -7.30 10.48 -24.72
N GLY A 379 -7.54 9.20 -25.02
CA GLY A 379 -8.84 8.67 -25.39
C GLY A 379 -9.28 7.57 -24.44
N ALA A 380 -10.43 6.96 -24.71
CA ALA A 380 -10.90 5.80 -23.99
C ALA A 380 -11.62 4.83 -24.92
N THR A 381 -11.65 3.55 -24.55
CA THR A 381 -12.46 2.52 -25.22
C THR A 381 -13.31 1.78 -24.20
N LEU A 382 -14.46 1.28 -24.63
CA LEU A 382 -15.28 0.33 -23.90
C LEU A 382 -15.15 -1.04 -24.57
N ASP A 383 -14.92 -2.06 -23.75
CA ASP A 383 -14.75 -3.47 -24.13
C ASP A 383 -13.81 -3.68 -25.34
N GLY A 384 -12.69 -2.94 -25.32
CA GLY A 384 -11.61 -2.98 -26.31
C GLY A 384 -11.97 -2.55 -27.74
N THR A 385 -13.21 -2.16 -28.01
CA THR A 385 -13.72 -2.00 -29.40
C THR A 385 -14.47 -0.69 -29.63
N ALA A 386 -15.31 -0.24 -28.69
CA ALA A 386 -16.09 0.97 -28.85
C ALA A 386 -15.32 2.19 -28.33
N ALA A 387 -14.81 3.04 -29.22
CA ALA A 387 -14.14 4.27 -28.84
C ALA A 387 -15.12 5.27 -28.20
N VAL A 388 -14.76 5.82 -27.04
CA VAL A 388 -15.47 6.93 -26.41
C VAL A 388 -15.21 8.19 -27.24
N THR A 389 -16.28 8.91 -27.59
CA THR A 389 -16.20 10.08 -28.49
C THR A 389 -15.48 11.28 -27.86
N ALA A 390 -15.49 11.39 -26.54
CA ALA A 390 -14.73 12.39 -25.80
C ALA A 390 -13.23 12.03 -25.76
N THR A 391 -12.39 12.94 -26.24
CA THR A 391 -10.91 12.82 -26.19
C THR A 391 -10.30 14.12 -25.67
N GLN A 392 -9.18 14.02 -24.95
CA GLN A 392 -8.54 15.14 -24.26
C GLN A 392 -7.10 15.34 -24.75
N ALA A 393 -6.75 16.54 -25.19
CA ALA A 393 -5.38 16.88 -25.55
C ALA A 393 -4.54 17.24 -24.31
N VAL A 394 -3.33 16.69 -24.22
CA VAL A 394 -2.33 17.01 -23.18
C VAL A 394 -1.02 17.41 -23.86
N THR A 395 -0.40 18.50 -23.39
CA THR A 395 0.87 19.02 -23.92
C THR A 395 1.98 18.87 -22.88
N VAL A 396 3.05 18.16 -23.22
CA VAL A 396 4.25 18.02 -22.40
C VAL A 396 5.27 19.10 -22.81
N THR A 397 5.65 19.96 -21.88
CA THR A 397 6.71 20.96 -22.05
C THR A 397 8.00 20.49 -21.37
N THR A 398 9.16 20.83 -21.94
CA THR A 398 10.46 20.59 -21.28
C THR A 398 10.74 21.66 -20.23
N VAL A 399 11.32 21.28 -19.08
CA VAL A 399 11.69 22.20 -17.99
C VAL A 399 13.15 21.99 -17.63
N ALA A 400 13.90 23.07 -17.38
CA ALA A 400 15.29 23.00 -16.94
C ALA A 400 15.41 22.46 -15.52
N THR A 401 16.47 21.71 -15.23
CA THR A 401 16.84 21.30 -13.86
C THR A 401 18.20 21.90 -13.51
N ALA A 402 18.33 22.41 -12.28
CA ALA A 402 19.59 22.99 -11.82
C ALA A 402 20.72 21.94 -11.68
N ALA A 403 20.37 20.68 -11.44
CA ALA A 403 21.30 19.56 -11.31
C ALA A 403 21.97 19.16 -12.64
N ASN A 404 21.21 19.13 -13.74
CA ASN A 404 21.74 18.74 -15.05
C ASN A 404 22.24 19.93 -15.87
N SER A 405 21.84 21.16 -15.53
CA SER A 405 22.32 22.37 -16.21
C SER A 405 23.82 22.56 -15.97
N THR A 406 24.53 23.04 -16.98
CA THR A 406 26.00 23.09 -17.00
C THR A 406 26.51 24.51 -17.19
N LEU A 407 27.55 24.90 -16.45
CA LEU A 407 28.16 26.23 -16.50
C LEU A 407 29.58 26.13 -17.05
N THR A 408 29.93 27.01 -17.99
CA THR A 408 31.27 27.13 -18.57
C THR A 408 31.73 28.58 -18.57
N VAL A 409 33.05 28.79 -18.57
CA VAL A 409 33.69 30.11 -18.77
C VAL A 409 34.72 29.98 -19.88
N GLY A 410 34.74 30.92 -20.82
CA GLY A 410 35.62 30.85 -22.00
C GLY A 410 37.12 30.96 -21.67
N SER A 411 37.45 31.56 -20.54
CA SER A 411 38.78 31.59 -19.93
C SER A 411 38.64 31.64 -18.42
N ASN A 412 39.42 30.81 -17.72
CA ASN A 412 39.48 30.70 -16.25
C ASN A 412 40.64 31.50 -15.64
N SER A 413 41.45 32.17 -16.47
CA SER A 413 42.50 33.08 -16.05
C SER A 413 42.33 34.41 -16.77
N LEU A 414 42.39 35.51 -16.03
CA LEU A 414 42.31 36.88 -16.52
C LEU A 414 43.57 37.64 -16.09
N SER A 415 44.15 38.39 -17.01
CA SER A 415 45.33 39.21 -16.75
C SER A 415 44.93 40.69 -16.73
N GLY A 416 45.05 41.32 -15.57
CA GLY A 416 44.67 42.72 -15.35
C GLY A 416 43.23 42.92 -14.86
N VAL A 417 43.02 44.02 -14.13
CA VAL A 417 41.68 44.55 -13.83
C VAL A 417 41.06 45.11 -15.11
N GLY A 418 39.77 44.90 -15.33
CA GLY A 418 39.06 45.24 -16.56
C GLY A 418 39.11 44.17 -17.65
N ALA A 419 39.91 43.11 -17.49
CA ALA A 419 39.91 41.97 -18.41
C ALA A 419 38.57 41.20 -18.33
N THR A 420 38.12 40.65 -19.46
CA THR A 420 36.78 40.03 -19.60
C THR A 420 36.83 38.59 -20.12
N THR A 421 35.92 37.75 -19.62
CA THR A 421 35.63 36.40 -20.13
C THR A 421 34.13 36.21 -20.29
N THR A 422 33.67 35.28 -21.13
CA THR A 422 32.23 34.98 -21.27
C THR A 422 31.88 33.74 -20.45
N ALA A 423 30.89 33.85 -19.58
CA ALA A 423 30.25 32.72 -18.92
C ALA A 423 29.03 32.27 -19.72
N THR A 424 28.87 30.96 -19.90
CA THR A 424 27.73 30.33 -20.59
C THR A 424 27.12 29.24 -19.71
N LEU A 425 25.89 29.48 -19.26
CA LEU A 425 25.03 28.51 -18.60
C LEU A 425 24.16 27.83 -19.67
N THR A 426 24.35 26.54 -19.88
CA THR A 426 23.51 25.71 -20.77
C THR A 426 22.48 24.98 -19.93
N LEU A 427 21.21 25.34 -20.12
CA LEU A 427 20.10 24.72 -19.40
C LEU A 427 19.77 23.35 -20.01
N ARG A 428 19.57 22.36 -19.14
CA ARG A 428 19.21 20.99 -19.51
C ARG A 428 18.04 20.50 -18.69
N ASP A 429 17.24 19.59 -19.25
CA ASP A 429 16.12 18.97 -18.53
C ASP A 429 16.54 17.75 -17.70
N SER A 430 15.56 17.09 -17.07
CA SER A 430 15.77 15.86 -16.26
C SER A 430 16.38 14.69 -17.04
N SER A 431 16.24 14.66 -18.37
CA SER A 431 16.86 13.67 -19.27
C SER A 431 18.25 14.06 -19.77
N ASN A 432 18.80 15.18 -19.29
CA ASN A 432 20.06 15.79 -19.72
C ASN A 432 20.02 16.35 -21.17
N ALA A 433 18.84 16.46 -21.77
CA ALA A 433 18.66 17.05 -23.10
C ALA A 433 18.74 18.59 -23.04
N ALA A 434 19.24 19.20 -24.12
CA ALA A 434 19.31 20.66 -24.25
C ALA A 434 17.94 21.24 -24.67
N LEU A 435 17.57 22.37 -24.09
CA LEU A 435 16.24 22.96 -24.26
C LEU A 435 16.15 23.78 -25.56
N GLY A 436 15.62 23.17 -26.62
CA GLY A 436 15.60 23.76 -27.97
C GLY A 436 14.61 24.92 -28.20
N ASN A 437 13.65 25.18 -27.30
CA ASN A 437 12.66 26.26 -27.49
C ASN A 437 11.99 26.70 -26.16
N VAL A 438 12.76 26.80 -25.08
CA VAL A 438 12.25 27.32 -23.79
C VAL A 438 12.84 28.70 -23.55
N LEU A 439 11.98 29.71 -23.39
CA LEU A 439 12.41 31.00 -22.84
C LEU A 439 13.01 30.73 -21.46
N ALA A 440 14.28 31.05 -21.28
CA ALA A 440 15.03 30.89 -20.03
C ALA A 440 14.61 31.94 -18.96
N SER A 441 13.30 32.17 -18.79
CA SER A 441 12.71 33.18 -17.90
C SER A 441 12.92 32.81 -16.43
N GLY A 442 14.05 33.25 -15.87
CA GLY A 442 14.45 33.03 -14.47
C GLY A 442 15.90 32.59 -14.30
N ALA A 443 16.50 31.95 -15.31
CA ALA A 443 17.89 31.47 -15.24
C ALA A 443 18.93 32.60 -15.31
N THR A 444 19.82 32.75 -14.33
CA THR A 444 20.84 33.81 -14.27
C THR A 444 22.25 33.26 -14.01
N ILE A 445 23.25 34.10 -14.26
CA ILE A 445 24.66 33.86 -13.89
C ILE A 445 25.01 34.80 -12.74
N THR A 446 25.75 34.29 -11.76
CA THR A 446 26.10 35.00 -10.52
C THR A 446 27.61 34.92 -10.25
N SER A 447 28.13 35.81 -9.41
CA SER A 447 29.48 35.71 -8.84
C SER A 447 29.41 35.81 -7.33
N ASN A 448 30.17 34.99 -6.61
CA ASN A 448 30.18 34.96 -5.15
C ASN A 448 31.22 35.88 -4.48
N SER A 449 32.07 36.57 -5.25
CA SER A 449 33.12 37.42 -4.71
C SER A 449 33.18 38.77 -5.44
N GLY A 450 33.65 39.81 -4.74
CA GLY A 450 33.84 41.15 -5.32
C GLY A 450 34.96 41.24 -6.36
N ASN A 451 35.74 40.18 -6.57
CA ASN A 451 36.86 40.18 -7.52
C ASN A 451 36.40 40.14 -8.99
N CYS A 452 35.16 39.74 -9.25
CA CYS A 452 34.57 39.72 -10.59
C CYS A 452 33.16 40.30 -10.56
N THR A 453 32.82 41.06 -11.61
CA THR A 453 31.46 41.55 -11.83
C THR A 453 30.79 40.79 -12.98
N VAL A 454 29.49 40.53 -12.84
CA VAL A 454 28.67 39.93 -13.90
C VAL A 454 27.96 41.05 -14.66
N GLY A 455 28.19 41.12 -15.97
CA GLY A 455 27.53 42.06 -16.87
C GLY A 455 26.08 41.66 -17.23
N SER A 456 25.52 42.31 -18.24
CA SER A 456 24.15 42.05 -18.69
C SER A 456 23.94 40.60 -19.11
N ILE A 457 22.90 39.96 -18.57
CA ILE A 457 22.51 38.59 -18.90
C ILE A 457 21.80 38.55 -20.25
N THR A 458 22.38 37.85 -21.23
CA THR A 458 21.77 37.58 -22.54
C THR A 458 21.19 36.17 -22.57
N ARG A 459 19.93 36.03 -22.97
CA ARG A 459 19.22 34.73 -23.02
C ARG A 459 18.89 34.38 -24.46
N SER A 460 19.24 33.17 -24.88
CA SER A 460 18.85 32.64 -26.18
C SER A 460 17.44 32.06 -26.11
N SER A 461 16.64 32.32 -27.13
CA SER A 461 15.31 31.76 -27.33
C SER A 461 15.29 30.40 -28.03
N PHE A 462 16.43 29.90 -28.52
CA PHE A 462 16.48 28.77 -29.49
C PHE A 462 17.37 27.58 -29.08
N ASN A 463 18.11 27.66 -27.97
CA ASN A 463 19.03 26.58 -27.55
C ASN A 463 19.25 26.48 -26.03
N GLY A 464 18.43 27.17 -25.23
CA GLY A 464 18.49 27.07 -23.76
C GLY A 464 19.77 27.64 -23.14
N THR A 465 20.57 28.43 -23.85
CA THR A 465 21.79 29.04 -23.28
C THR A 465 21.53 30.43 -22.72
N VAL A 466 22.09 30.69 -21.54
CA VAL A 466 22.19 31.99 -20.89
C VAL A 466 23.66 32.39 -20.85
N THR A 467 23.98 33.62 -21.26
CA THR A 467 25.36 34.12 -21.35
C THR A 467 25.52 35.43 -20.59
N ALA A 468 26.71 35.66 -20.04
CA ALA A 468 27.08 36.89 -19.36
C ALA A 468 28.57 37.19 -19.55
N THR A 469 28.94 38.46 -19.66
CA THR A 469 30.34 38.87 -19.58
C THR A 469 30.76 38.95 -18.11
N ILE A 470 31.85 38.29 -17.75
CA ILE A 470 32.49 38.37 -16.44
C ILE A 470 33.68 39.31 -16.57
N THR A 471 33.72 40.38 -15.77
CA THR A 471 34.78 41.38 -15.80
C THR A 471 35.58 41.36 -14.51
N ALA A 472 36.90 41.25 -14.61
CA ALA A 472 37.82 41.35 -13.47
C ALA A 472 37.73 42.73 -12.80
N ALA A 473 37.36 42.78 -11.52
CA ALA A 473 37.24 44.01 -10.74
C ALA A 473 38.44 44.22 -9.79
N SER A 474 39.03 43.14 -9.27
CA SER A 474 40.26 43.15 -8.47
C SER A 474 41.02 41.83 -8.62
N ALA A 475 42.30 41.82 -8.24
CA ALA A 475 43.12 40.61 -8.25
C ALA A 475 42.62 39.57 -7.22
N GLY A 476 42.90 38.29 -7.49
CA GLY A 476 42.41 37.15 -6.69
C GLY A 476 41.41 36.29 -7.46
N THR A 477 40.72 35.39 -6.75
CA THR A 477 39.77 34.44 -7.37
C THR A 477 38.32 34.88 -7.21
N CYS A 478 37.47 34.44 -8.14
CA CYS A 478 36.02 34.53 -8.04
C CYS A 478 35.39 33.22 -8.51
N THR A 479 34.30 32.79 -7.85
CA THR A 479 33.51 31.65 -8.33
C THR A 479 32.29 32.19 -9.05
N ILE A 480 32.14 31.77 -10.31
CA ILE A 480 30.99 32.04 -11.15
C ILE A 480 30.01 30.88 -10.97
N GLY A 481 28.76 31.21 -10.67
CA GLY A 481 27.66 30.27 -10.49
C GLY A 481 26.53 30.52 -11.47
N GLY A 482 25.57 29.61 -11.50
CA GLY A 482 24.28 29.80 -12.15
C GLY A 482 23.15 29.62 -11.14
N THR A 483 22.02 30.27 -11.38
CA THR A 483 20.77 29.98 -10.68
C THR A 483 19.63 29.79 -11.68
N LEU A 484 18.68 28.94 -11.34
CA LEU A 484 17.40 28.80 -12.00
C LEU A 484 16.33 29.43 -11.10
N ASP A 485 15.45 30.23 -11.69
CA ASP A 485 14.32 30.92 -11.07
C ASP A 485 14.67 31.64 -9.75
N GLY A 486 15.85 32.26 -9.72
CA GLY A 486 16.39 33.03 -8.60
C GLY A 486 16.68 32.24 -7.31
N THR A 487 16.47 30.92 -7.28
CA THR A 487 16.44 30.13 -6.03
C THR A 487 17.23 28.83 -6.11
N ALA A 488 17.12 28.07 -7.20
CA ALA A 488 17.84 26.82 -7.35
C ALA A 488 19.26 27.08 -7.90
N ALA A 489 20.28 26.85 -7.07
CA ALA A 489 21.68 26.96 -7.50
C ALA A 489 22.04 25.80 -8.45
N VAL A 490 22.69 26.13 -9.56
CA VAL A 490 23.28 25.14 -10.48
C VAL A 490 24.52 24.56 -9.83
N THR A 491 24.61 23.23 -9.75
CA THR A 491 25.69 22.53 -9.03
C THR A 491 27.07 22.79 -9.64
N ALA A 492 27.13 22.97 -10.96
CA ALA A 492 28.34 23.33 -11.68
C ALA A 492 28.71 24.80 -11.41
N THR A 493 29.87 25.01 -10.78
CA THR A 493 30.46 26.33 -10.56
C THR A 493 31.87 26.41 -11.14
N GLN A 494 32.25 27.58 -11.63
CA GLN A 494 33.52 27.80 -12.33
C GLN A 494 34.38 28.84 -11.61
N THR A 495 35.60 28.49 -11.22
CA THR A 495 36.56 29.43 -10.65
C THR A 495 37.30 30.18 -11.76
N VAL A 496 37.35 31.51 -11.66
CA VAL A 496 38.18 32.39 -12.50
C VAL A 496 39.23 33.07 -11.61
N THR A 497 40.48 33.04 -12.04
CA THR A 497 41.62 33.66 -11.35
C THR A 497 42.04 34.94 -12.06
N VAL A 498 41.99 36.07 -11.36
CA VAL A 498 42.48 37.37 -11.83
C VAL A 498 43.91 37.57 -11.31
N THR A 499 44.87 37.67 -12.22
CA THR A 499 46.26 38.00 -11.91
C THR A 499 46.55 39.42 -12.36
N VAL A 500 47.24 40.20 -11.52
CA VAL A 500 47.68 41.57 -11.84
C VAL A 500 49.18 41.62 -11.61
N SER A 501 49.98 41.71 -12.67
CA SER A 501 51.44 41.75 -12.61
C SER A 501 51.95 43.17 -12.84
N ILE A 502 52.75 43.70 -11.90
CA ILE A 502 53.26 45.09 -11.93
C ILE A 502 54.79 45.09 -11.80
N THR A 503 55.50 45.64 -12.79
CA THR A 503 56.95 45.88 -12.69
C THR A 503 57.21 47.29 -12.19
N ILE A 504 58.02 47.43 -11.13
CA ILE A 504 58.42 48.71 -10.54
C ILE A 504 59.94 48.86 -10.71
N SER A 505 60.36 49.99 -11.27
CA SER A 505 61.77 50.27 -11.58
C SER A 505 62.15 51.70 -11.18
N GLY A 506 62.66 51.86 -9.96
CA GLY A 506 63.07 53.15 -9.40
C GLY A 506 61.90 54.02 -8.93
N GLY A 507 61.96 54.50 -7.69
CA GLY A 507 60.94 55.38 -7.10
C GLY A 507 59.84 54.63 -6.34
N SER A 508 58.66 55.24 -6.21
CA SER A 508 57.56 54.69 -5.39
C SER A 508 56.44 54.06 -6.22
N GLY A 509 55.91 52.91 -5.79
CA GLY A 509 54.79 52.24 -6.45
C GLY A 509 53.93 51.40 -5.52
N THR A 510 52.83 50.86 -6.05
CA THR A 510 51.85 50.07 -5.28
C THR A 510 51.52 48.75 -5.97
N ILE A 511 51.58 47.64 -5.24
CA ILE A 511 51.05 46.34 -5.67
C ILE A 511 49.73 46.09 -4.91
N PRO A 512 48.57 45.98 -5.60
CA PRO A 512 47.28 45.76 -4.96
C PRO A 512 47.22 44.38 -4.32
N SER A 513 46.32 44.19 -3.35
CA SER A 513 46.10 42.89 -2.68
C SER A 513 45.80 41.77 -3.67
N GLY A 514 46.46 40.62 -3.52
CA GLY A 514 46.40 39.48 -4.44
C GLY A 514 47.13 39.71 -5.77
N GLY A 515 47.81 40.86 -5.93
CA GLY A 515 48.65 41.15 -7.08
C GLY A 515 49.99 40.42 -7.03
N SER A 516 50.69 40.45 -8.16
CA SER A 516 52.08 40.05 -8.28
C SER A 516 52.89 41.26 -8.74
N GLY A 517 54.15 41.38 -8.33
CA GLY A 517 55.01 42.42 -8.88
C GLY A 517 56.48 42.12 -8.79
N THR A 518 57.23 42.77 -9.68
CA THR A 518 58.69 42.61 -9.77
C THR A 518 59.36 43.95 -9.49
N ILE A 519 60.27 43.97 -8.52
CA ILE A 519 61.07 45.14 -8.17
C ILE A 519 62.43 45.04 -8.85
N THR A 520 62.83 46.13 -9.50
CA THR A 520 64.11 46.28 -10.21
C THR A 520 64.77 47.59 -9.76
N GLY A 521 65.89 47.52 -9.04
CA GLY A 521 66.55 48.71 -8.49
C GLY A 521 65.82 49.35 -7.28
N PRO A 522 66.43 50.38 -6.66
CA PRO A 522 65.99 50.95 -5.39
C PRO A 522 64.61 51.59 -5.49
N SER A 523 63.64 50.96 -4.84
CA SER A 523 62.22 51.35 -4.93
C SER A 523 61.54 51.35 -3.55
N THR A 524 60.50 52.16 -3.37
CA THR A 524 59.64 52.19 -2.17
C THR A 524 58.26 51.65 -2.54
N VAL A 525 57.96 50.41 -2.18
CA VAL A 525 56.75 49.73 -2.67
C VAL A 525 55.77 49.49 -1.53
N THR A 526 54.52 49.93 -1.71
CA THR A 526 53.41 49.55 -0.82
C THR A 526 52.72 48.32 -1.37
N VAL A 527 52.51 47.29 -0.55
CA VAL A 527 51.98 45.99 -1.00
C VAL A 527 50.77 45.57 -0.17
N GLY A 528 49.69 45.20 -0.87
CA GLY A 528 48.47 44.70 -0.27
C GLY A 528 48.56 43.23 0.18
N THR A 529 47.57 42.79 0.95
CA THR A 529 47.45 41.42 1.49
C THR A 529 47.51 40.35 0.40
N GLY A 530 48.12 39.18 0.71
CA GLY A 530 48.13 38.03 -0.19
C GLY A 530 48.90 38.20 -1.51
N SER A 531 49.74 39.22 -1.65
CA SER A 531 50.47 39.52 -2.88
C SER A 531 51.82 38.78 -2.97
N THR A 532 52.30 38.55 -4.18
CA THR A 532 53.67 38.03 -4.44
C THR A 532 54.60 39.14 -4.95
N VAL A 533 55.84 39.17 -4.46
CA VAL A 533 56.83 40.18 -4.84
C VAL A 533 58.18 39.52 -5.16
N ASP A 534 58.62 39.62 -6.41
CA ASP A 534 59.94 39.17 -6.83
C ASP A 534 60.92 40.36 -6.82
N VAL A 535 62.02 40.24 -6.06
CA VAL A 535 63.09 41.25 -6.02
C VAL A 535 64.29 40.71 -6.78
N SER A 536 64.49 41.24 -7.98
CA SER A 536 65.53 40.78 -8.91
C SER A 536 66.91 41.37 -8.59
N SER A 537 67.95 40.53 -8.64
CA SER A 537 69.29 40.89 -8.20
C SER A 537 70.14 41.55 -9.29
N SER A 538 70.59 42.76 -8.98
CA SER A 538 71.81 43.40 -9.53
C SER A 538 72.00 44.76 -8.85
N ASN A 539 70.94 45.57 -8.80
CA ASN A 539 70.98 46.94 -8.26
C ASN A 539 69.94 47.23 -7.16
N ALA A 540 69.24 46.23 -6.60
CA ALA A 540 68.11 46.44 -5.67
C ALA A 540 68.50 46.94 -4.25
N GLY A 541 69.78 47.22 -3.99
CA GLY A 541 70.27 47.61 -2.67
C GLY A 541 69.59 48.88 -2.13
N GLY A 542 69.00 48.78 -0.94
CA GLY A 542 68.26 49.89 -0.31
C GLY A 542 66.78 50.00 -0.71
N SER A 543 66.24 49.02 -1.46
CA SER A 543 64.78 48.94 -1.67
C SER A 543 64.05 48.78 -0.35
N THR A 544 62.90 49.45 -0.20
CA THR A 544 62.07 49.39 1.00
C THR A 544 60.66 48.91 0.65
N LEU A 545 60.26 47.80 1.26
CA LEU A 545 58.91 47.26 1.22
C LEU A 545 58.11 47.79 2.42
N THR A 546 57.05 48.53 2.15
CA THR A 546 56.12 49.02 3.17
C THR A 546 54.86 48.16 3.14
N LEU A 547 54.60 47.42 4.21
CA LEU A 547 53.35 46.67 4.36
C LEU A 547 52.32 47.56 5.07
N SER A 548 51.30 47.98 4.32
CA SER A 548 50.17 48.74 4.85
C SER A 548 49.19 47.82 5.58
N GLY A 549 48.85 48.16 6.83
CA GLY A 549 47.84 47.44 7.63
C GLY A 549 48.30 46.08 8.17
N ASN A 550 47.33 45.29 8.65
CA ASN A 550 47.56 43.96 9.21
C ASN A 550 47.70 42.91 8.09
N SER A 551 48.83 42.96 7.38
CA SER A 551 49.04 42.20 6.16
C SER A 551 49.65 40.82 6.42
N SER A 552 48.83 39.78 6.24
CA SER A 552 49.25 38.38 6.26
C SER A 552 49.34 37.79 4.86
N GLY A 553 50.24 36.82 4.67
CA GLY A 553 50.33 36.03 3.44
C GLY A 553 51.02 36.72 2.26
N VAL A 554 51.82 37.76 2.50
CA VAL A 554 52.70 38.31 1.47
C VAL A 554 53.92 37.39 1.32
N SER A 555 54.30 37.09 0.08
CA SER A 555 55.49 36.29 -0.23
C SER A 555 56.50 37.11 -1.02
N VAL A 556 57.77 37.05 -0.61
CA VAL A 556 58.89 37.78 -1.23
C VAL A 556 59.98 36.82 -1.62
N ASN A 557 60.41 36.87 -2.89
CA ASN A 557 61.55 36.10 -3.38
C ASN A 557 62.75 37.03 -3.61
N LEU A 558 63.89 36.73 -2.97
CA LEU A 558 65.14 37.46 -3.13
C LEU A 558 66.12 36.71 -4.04
N GLY A 559 66.53 37.36 -5.14
CA GLY A 559 67.70 36.95 -5.92
C GLY A 559 69.01 37.23 -5.17
N GLY A 560 70.05 36.42 -5.40
CA GLY A 560 71.31 36.49 -4.67
C GLY A 560 72.01 37.85 -4.73
N GLY A 561 72.45 38.34 -3.56
CA GLY A 561 73.08 39.66 -3.38
C GLY A 561 72.09 40.81 -3.13
N SER A 562 70.82 40.54 -2.82
CA SER A 562 69.81 41.58 -2.61
C SER A 562 69.72 42.03 -1.16
N SER A 563 69.54 43.33 -0.92
CA SER A 563 69.15 43.87 0.39
C SER A 563 67.77 44.53 0.35
N LEU A 564 66.93 44.16 1.32
CA LEU A 564 65.55 44.66 1.42
C LEU A 564 65.31 45.20 2.83
N GLY A 565 64.85 46.45 2.92
CA GLY A 565 64.25 47.00 4.13
C GLY A 565 62.76 46.68 4.18
N ILE A 566 62.24 46.29 5.34
CA ILE A 566 60.81 46.09 5.57
C ILE A 566 60.36 46.99 6.72
N SER A 567 59.35 47.81 6.43
CA SER A 567 58.58 48.51 7.45
C SER A 567 57.16 47.96 7.45
N THR A 568 56.79 47.24 8.51
CA THR A 568 55.39 46.82 8.71
C THR A 568 54.69 47.85 9.59
N GLY A 569 53.55 48.36 9.15
CA GLY A 569 52.82 49.41 9.88
C GLY A 569 52.06 48.92 11.12
N SER A 570 52.13 47.62 11.45
CA SER A 570 51.41 47.03 12.58
C SER A 570 52.09 45.75 13.10
N THR A 571 51.89 45.44 14.38
CA THR A 571 52.59 44.37 15.13
C THR A 571 52.23 42.93 14.76
N GLY A 572 51.34 42.72 13.78
CA GLY A 572 50.78 41.40 13.43
C GLY A 572 51.07 40.89 12.00
N ALA A 573 51.80 41.64 11.18
CA ALA A 573 52.09 41.24 9.80
C ALA A 573 52.90 39.92 9.76
N THR A 574 52.56 39.02 8.82
CA THR A 574 53.32 37.79 8.57
C THR A 574 53.76 37.75 7.11
N LEU A 575 55.06 38.05 6.92
CA LEU A 575 55.76 37.97 5.66
C LEU A 575 56.45 36.61 5.54
N SER A 576 56.41 35.99 4.36
CA SER A 576 57.25 34.84 4.03
C SER A 576 58.33 35.27 3.05
N VAL A 577 59.60 35.20 3.45
CA VAL A 577 60.75 35.55 2.59
C VAL A 577 61.48 34.29 2.20
N SER A 578 61.53 34.01 0.90
CA SER A 578 62.43 33.02 0.30
C SER A 578 63.64 33.74 -0.29
N ALA A 579 64.82 33.14 -0.18
CA ALA A 579 66.07 33.73 -0.64
C ALA A 579 66.96 32.67 -1.28
N SER A 580 67.57 33.03 -2.40
CA SER A 580 68.51 32.17 -3.12
C SER A 580 69.89 32.85 -3.20
N GLY A 581 70.96 32.07 -3.10
CA GLY A 581 72.34 32.58 -3.15
C GLY A 581 72.84 33.25 -1.86
N SER A 582 74.09 33.67 -1.87
CA SER A 582 74.77 34.33 -0.75
C SER A 582 74.63 35.87 -0.81
N GLY A 583 74.89 36.54 0.32
CA GLY A 583 74.95 38.00 0.39
C GLY A 583 73.59 38.71 0.53
N ASN A 584 72.52 37.98 0.88
CA ASN A 584 71.19 38.56 1.08
C ASN A 584 71.05 39.16 2.49
N ALA A 585 70.49 40.37 2.58
CA ALA A 585 70.31 41.09 3.84
C ALA A 585 68.86 41.56 4.03
N LEU A 586 68.30 41.32 5.22
CA LEU A 586 66.96 41.77 5.56
C LEU A 586 66.98 42.64 6.81
N LEU A 587 66.50 43.88 6.67
CA LEU A 587 66.36 44.84 7.76
C LEU A 587 64.88 44.99 8.11
N VAL A 588 64.48 44.61 9.32
CA VAL A 588 63.10 44.77 9.81
C VAL A 588 63.09 45.92 10.80
N THR A 589 62.67 47.11 10.34
CA THR A 589 62.75 48.33 11.16
C THR A 589 61.61 48.41 12.17
N GLN A 590 60.42 47.89 11.84
CA GLN A 590 59.25 47.87 12.72
C GLN A 590 58.36 46.63 12.46
N GLY A 591 58.02 45.91 13.54
CA GLY A 591 57.04 44.82 13.60
C GLY A 591 57.62 43.40 13.56
N SER A 592 56.75 42.42 13.32
CA SER A 592 57.04 40.97 13.42
C SER A 592 57.28 40.36 12.02
N ALA A 593 58.18 39.38 11.91
CA ALA A 593 58.46 38.69 10.63
C ALA A 593 58.82 37.20 10.81
N THR A 594 58.46 36.38 9.82
CA THR A 594 58.74 34.93 9.79
C THR A 594 59.61 34.57 8.59
N LEU A 595 60.85 34.13 8.84
CA LEU A 595 61.82 33.84 7.80
C LEU A 595 62.01 32.34 7.58
N THR A 596 62.07 31.95 6.30
CA THR A 596 62.21 30.57 5.84
C THR A 596 63.19 30.52 4.67
N GLY A 597 64.50 30.41 4.96
CA GLY A 597 65.56 30.44 3.94
C GLY A 597 66.19 29.07 3.69
N SER A 598 66.45 28.75 2.41
CA SER A 598 66.93 27.41 2.01
C SER A 598 68.44 27.28 1.86
N ALA A 599 69.17 28.35 1.49
CA ALA A 599 70.64 28.38 1.45
C ALA A 599 71.18 29.82 1.49
N GLY A 600 72.34 30.02 2.11
CA GLY A 600 73.05 31.31 2.15
C GLY A 600 73.03 32.01 3.52
N GLY A 601 74.03 32.87 3.76
CA GLY A 601 74.13 33.63 5.01
C GLY A 601 73.02 34.67 5.11
N LEU A 602 72.24 34.60 6.19
CA LEU A 602 71.10 35.48 6.47
C LEU A 602 71.45 36.37 7.67
N VAL A 603 71.57 37.67 7.43
CA VAL A 603 71.75 38.68 8.48
C VAL A 603 70.40 39.27 8.82
N LEU A 604 70.04 39.20 10.10
CA LEU A 604 68.81 39.81 10.63
C LEU A 604 69.17 40.90 11.62
N GLN A 605 68.75 42.11 11.27
CA GLN A 605 68.79 43.28 12.13
C GLN A 605 67.34 43.68 12.39
N GLY A 606 66.92 43.55 13.65
CA GLY A 606 65.57 43.84 14.11
C GLY A 606 65.60 44.69 15.36
N THR A 607 64.82 45.76 15.38
CA THR A 607 64.79 46.75 16.47
C THR A 607 63.57 46.61 17.41
N SER A 608 62.54 45.86 17.02
CA SER A 608 61.35 45.55 17.84
C SER A 608 60.44 44.52 17.16
N GLY A 609 59.91 43.52 17.87
CA GLY A 609 58.89 42.59 17.35
C GLY A 609 59.06 41.13 17.81
N GLN A 610 58.07 40.27 17.53
CA GLN A 610 58.15 38.81 17.67
C GLN A 610 58.69 38.23 16.36
N ASN A 611 59.98 37.86 16.31
CA ASN A 611 60.62 37.41 15.07
C ASN A 611 60.91 35.91 15.10
N VAL A 612 60.47 35.18 14.05
CA VAL A 612 60.65 33.73 13.93
C VAL A 612 61.57 33.43 12.75
N VAL A 613 62.65 32.67 12.97
CA VAL A 613 63.66 32.39 11.95
C VAL A 613 63.84 30.90 11.77
N THR A 614 63.64 30.42 10.54
CA THR A 614 63.76 29.01 10.16
C THR A 614 64.76 28.85 9.01
N GLY A 615 65.81 28.06 9.25
CA GLY A 615 66.85 27.76 8.26
C GLY A 615 67.02 26.26 8.00
N SER A 616 67.17 25.90 6.72
CA SER A 616 67.59 24.56 6.29
C SER A 616 69.08 24.52 5.91
N SER A 617 69.54 23.32 5.54
CA SER A 617 70.95 22.92 5.37
C SER A 617 71.90 24.00 4.84
N GLY A 618 72.93 24.33 5.63
CA GLY A 618 74.03 25.22 5.22
C GLY A 618 73.81 26.72 5.48
N ALA A 619 72.67 27.14 6.02
CA ALA A 619 72.45 28.53 6.40
C ALA A 619 73.33 28.98 7.58
N THR A 620 73.98 30.14 7.46
CA THR A 620 74.59 30.86 8.59
C THR A 620 73.63 31.97 9.03
N ILE A 621 73.06 31.83 10.21
CA ILE A 621 72.13 32.82 10.77
C ILE A 621 72.91 33.73 11.72
N VAL A 622 72.95 35.03 11.41
CA VAL A 622 73.54 36.06 12.28
C VAL A 622 72.43 36.96 12.80
N VAL A 623 72.13 36.83 14.10
CA VAL A 623 71.21 37.71 14.82
C VAL A 623 72.03 38.76 15.55
N THR A 624 71.92 40.01 15.13
CA THR A 624 72.54 41.16 15.80
C THR A 624 71.45 42.16 16.16
N GLY A 625 71.05 42.17 17.42
CA GLY A 625 70.05 43.09 17.96
C GLY A 625 70.29 43.34 19.44
N ASN A 626 70.28 44.62 19.83
CA ASN A 626 70.27 45.02 21.23
C ASN A 626 68.80 45.18 21.64
N SER A 627 68.24 44.18 22.31
CA SER A 627 66.82 44.16 22.66
C SER A 627 66.49 45.20 23.72
N GLY A 628 65.94 46.34 23.29
CA GLY A 628 65.13 47.18 24.16
C GLY A 628 63.96 46.38 24.74
N SER A 629 63.54 46.74 25.95
CA SER A 629 62.59 45.99 26.78
C SER A 629 61.31 45.59 26.03
N GLY A 630 61.11 44.28 25.83
CA GLY A 630 59.81 43.69 25.41
C GLY A 630 59.77 42.84 24.14
N GLY A 631 60.87 42.69 23.39
CA GLY A 631 60.93 41.84 22.20
C GLY A 631 61.49 40.43 22.47
N SER A 632 60.84 39.39 21.93
CA SER A 632 61.35 38.00 21.94
C SER A 632 61.64 37.53 20.50
N THR A 633 62.66 36.70 20.32
CA THR A 633 63.11 36.19 19.02
C THR A 633 63.24 34.67 19.09
N GLN A 634 62.45 33.96 18.29
CA GLN A 634 62.40 32.50 18.26
C GLN A 634 63.21 31.97 17.07
N VAL A 635 64.31 31.27 17.34
CA VAL A 635 65.19 30.72 16.30
C VAL A 635 65.01 29.20 16.24
N THR A 636 64.59 28.69 15.08
CA THR A 636 64.39 27.26 14.80
C THR A 636 65.34 26.83 13.69
N VAL A 637 66.29 25.93 13.99
CA VAL A 637 67.26 25.44 12.99
C VAL A 637 67.00 23.96 12.73
N GLN A 638 66.72 23.60 11.47
CA GLN A 638 66.51 22.19 11.10
C GLN A 638 67.85 21.47 10.88
N SER A 639 68.86 22.15 10.35
CA SER A 639 70.27 21.69 10.37
C SER A 639 71.23 22.84 10.02
N GLY A 640 72.29 23.03 10.80
CA GLY A 640 73.26 24.13 10.60
C GLY A 640 74.07 24.46 11.87
N THR A 641 74.98 25.43 11.76
CA THR A 641 75.78 25.93 12.89
C THR A 641 75.22 27.26 13.41
N VAL A 642 74.75 27.25 14.67
CA VAL A 642 74.39 28.49 15.39
C VAL A 642 75.63 28.99 16.12
N THR A 643 76.04 30.23 15.86
CA THR A 643 77.18 30.86 16.54
C THR A 643 76.67 31.87 17.56
N ALA A 644 76.87 31.60 18.85
CA ALA A 644 76.47 32.50 19.93
C ALA A 644 77.42 33.73 20.02
N PRO A 645 76.97 34.87 20.61
CA PRO A 645 77.85 35.97 20.97
C PRO A 645 78.93 35.50 21.97
N ARG A 646 80.13 36.10 21.93
CA ARG A 646 81.34 35.60 22.61
C ARG A 646 81.35 35.66 24.16
N ASN A 647 80.21 35.82 24.83
CA ASN A 647 80.12 36.24 26.24
C ASN A 647 79.43 35.24 27.22
N CYS A 648 79.31 33.93 26.91
CA CYS A 648 79.01 32.92 27.95
C CYS A 648 80.32 32.48 28.65
N GLY A 649 80.45 32.72 29.96
CA GLY A 649 81.65 32.36 30.74
C GLY A 649 81.58 30.97 31.37
N VAL A 650 82.68 30.21 31.23
CA VAL A 650 82.94 28.85 31.80
C VAL A 650 82.00 27.74 31.27
N ARG A 651 82.62 26.63 30.84
CA ARG A 651 81.96 25.49 30.20
C ARG A 651 81.52 24.46 31.27
N PRO A 652 80.23 24.13 31.43
CA PRO A 652 79.80 23.18 32.45
C PRO A 652 80.19 21.73 32.09
N THR A 653 80.77 21.01 33.05
CA THR A 653 81.09 19.57 32.95
C THR A 653 80.11 18.76 33.80
N LEU A 654 79.40 17.81 33.18
CA LEU A 654 78.50 16.88 33.87
C LEU A 654 79.28 15.73 34.54
N PRO A 655 78.83 15.22 35.71
CA PRO A 655 79.50 14.13 36.42
C PRO A 655 79.32 12.78 35.72
N SER A 656 80.37 11.94 35.74
CA SER A 656 80.46 10.72 34.92
C SER A 656 80.12 9.40 35.63
N THR A 657 79.59 9.44 36.86
CA THR A 657 79.25 8.21 37.64
C THR A 657 77.96 8.39 38.46
N PRO A 658 77.09 7.37 38.58
CA PRO A 658 75.85 7.47 39.36
C PRO A 658 76.09 7.39 40.88
N PRO A 659 75.19 7.92 41.72
CA PRO A 659 75.25 7.74 43.17
C PRO A 659 75.01 6.27 43.57
N SER A 660 75.77 5.77 44.54
CA SER A 660 75.65 4.40 45.05
C SER A 660 74.36 4.19 45.83
N GLY A 661 73.38 3.47 45.24
CA GLY A 661 72.19 3.02 45.97
C GLY A 661 71.01 2.52 45.12
N SER A 662 70.86 2.97 43.87
CA SER A 662 69.65 2.67 43.07
C SER A 662 69.86 1.58 42.01
N LYS A 663 69.23 0.42 42.18
CA LYS A 663 69.08 -0.61 41.13
C LYS A 663 67.90 -0.31 40.21
N SER A 664 68.01 0.71 39.35
CA SER A 664 67.03 0.97 38.28
C SER A 664 67.71 1.10 36.92
N SER A 665 67.37 0.20 36.00
CA SER A 665 67.86 0.18 34.60
C SER A 665 67.37 1.36 33.75
N VAL A 666 66.45 2.17 34.28
CA VAL A 666 65.89 3.35 33.59
C VAL A 666 66.95 4.45 33.40
N TRP A 667 67.86 4.64 34.37
CA TRP A 667 68.84 5.74 34.36
C TRP A 667 69.87 5.65 33.22
N ASN A 668 70.43 4.46 32.96
CA ASN A 668 71.41 4.28 31.87
C ASN A 668 70.75 4.36 30.48
N THR A 669 69.49 3.95 30.36
CA THR A 669 68.78 3.92 29.06
C THR A 669 68.38 5.34 28.60
N TYR A 670 68.09 6.24 29.55
CA TYR A 670 67.69 7.62 29.25
C TYR A 670 68.86 8.52 28.79
N PHE A 671 70.09 8.29 29.30
CA PHE A 671 71.27 9.07 28.91
C PHE A 671 72.04 8.50 27.71
N ALA A 672 71.91 7.21 27.39
CA ALA A 672 72.53 6.61 26.21
C ALA A 672 71.83 6.98 24.89
N SER A 673 70.58 7.45 24.95
CA SER A 673 69.73 7.72 23.77
C SER A 673 69.71 9.19 23.32
N VAL A 674 70.38 10.11 24.04
CA VAL A 674 70.47 11.54 23.67
C VAL A 674 71.67 11.82 22.77
N SER A 675 71.37 12.28 21.56
CA SER A 675 72.34 12.68 20.53
C SER A 675 73.21 13.89 20.96
N SER A 676 74.36 14.08 20.29
CA SER A 676 75.20 15.28 20.45
C SER A 676 74.43 16.59 20.21
N TYR A 677 73.42 16.55 19.33
CA TYR A 677 72.50 17.65 19.05
C TYR A 677 71.64 18.00 20.28
N GLN A 678 71.03 17.00 20.92
CA GLN A 678 70.23 17.20 22.14
C GLN A 678 71.09 17.67 23.32
N ARG A 679 72.35 17.20 23.44
CA ARG A 679 73.28 17.71 24.46
C ARG A 679 73.65 19.18 24.25
N ASN A 680 73.82 19.62 23.00
CA ASN A 680 74.05 21.03 22.69
C ASN A 680 72.80 21.89 22.90
N LEU A 681 71.59 21.38 22.59
CA LEU A 681 70.34 22.06 22.97
C LEU A 681 70.24 22.23 24.49
N LEU A 682 70.49 21.18 25.27
CA LEU A 682 70.49 21.26 26.75
C LEU A 682 71.50 22.26 27.31
N ALA A 683 72.70 22.36 26.71
CA ALA A 683 73.69 23.37 27.09
C ALA A 683 73.27 24.79 26.70
N PHE A 684 72.57 24.96 25.57
CA PHE A 684 72.02 26.24 25.12
C PHE A 684 70.88 26.71 26.05
N SER A 685 69.96 25.80 26.40
CA SER A 685 68.93 26.05 27.43
C SER A 685 69.54 26.47 28.77
N LEU A 686 70.71 25.92 29.15
CA LEU A 686 71.37 26.26 30.40
C LEU A 686 72.07 27.64 30.38
N CYS A 687 72.70 28.09 29.29
CA CYS A 687 73.25 29.47 29.28
C CYS A 687 72.14 30.53 29.25
N ILE A 688 70.97 30.23 28.63
CA ILE A 688 69.81 31.15 28.66
C ILE A 688 69.16 31.16 30.06
N ALA A 689 68.98 30.01 30.72
CA ALA A 689 68.37 29.95 32.06
C ALA A 689 69.21 30.59 33.20
N GLN A 690 70.48 30.92 32.94
CA GLN A 690 71.34 31.67 33.86
C GLN A 690 71.38 33.18 33.55
N ALA A 691 70.79 33.61 32.42
CA ALA A 691 70.71 35.00 32.00
C ALA A 691 69.27 35.54 32.17
N ASP A 692 68.99 35.97 33.41
CA ASP A 692 67.77 36.67 33.85
C ASP A 692 66.50 35.81 34.08
N GLN A 693 65.74 36.14 35.11
CA GLN A 693 64.67 35.32 35.73
C GLN A 693 63.26 35.68 35.23
N SER A 694 63.11 36.26 34.03
CA SER A 694 61.84 36.87 33.59
C SER A 694 61.35 36.48 32.18
N VAL A 695 61.72 35.29 31.68
CA VAL A 695 61.30 34.82 30.33
C VAL A 695 60.23 33.73 30.43
N ASP A 696 58.97 34.12 30.24
CA ASP A 696 57.82 33.21 30.21
C ASP A 696 57.56 32.67 28.79
N GLY A 697 57.20 31.39 28.68
CA GLY A 697 56.63 30.80 27.45
C GLY A 697 57.58 30.32 26.33
N LEU A 698 58.25 29.17 26.53
CA LEU A 698 58.68 28.32 25.39
C LEU A 698 57.57 27.29 25.07
N ARG A 699 56.76 27.52 24.04
CA ARG A 699 55.68 26.61 23.59
C ARG A 699 55.96 26.08 22.19
N VAL A 700 55.84 24.76 22.02
CA VAL A 700 55.84 24.06 20.73
C VAL A 700 54.41 23.59 20.46
N VAL A 701 53.82 23.96 19.32
CA VAL A 701 52.44 23.62 18.94
C VAL A 701 52.39 23.30 17.44
N PRO A 702 51.80 22.16 17.01
CA PRO A 702 51.48 21.90 15.60
C PRO A 702 50.19 22.63 15.18
N LEU A 703 50.15 23.15 13.96
CA LEU A 703 49.01 23.89 13.39
C LEU A 703 47.88 22.95 12.91
N ALA A 704 46.64 23.46 12.80
CA ALA A 704 45.45 22.71 12.39
C ALA A 704 44.60 23.47 11.34
N THR A 705 43.48 22.87 10.91
CA THR A 705 42.44 23.32 9.92
C THR A 705 42.79 22.96 8.45
N PRO A 706 41.81 22.70 7.53
CA PRO A 706 40.40 23.16 7.51
C PRO A 706 39.31 22.08 7.69
N LEU A 707 38.05 22.52 7.60
CA LEU A 707 36.80 21.80 7.92
C LEU A 707 36.58 20.54 7.06
N SER A 708 37.01 19.39 7.58
CA SER A 708 36.65 18.07 7.08
C SER A 708 35.42 17.52 7.82
N MET A 709 34.49 16.91 7.10
CA MET A 709 33.41 16.08 7.67
C MET A 709 34.04 14.94 8.49
N VAL A 710 33.79 14.92 9.80
CA VAL A 710 34.46 13.99 10.73
C VAL A 710 33.72 12.66 10.74
N LEU A 711 34.26 11.69 10.01
CA LEU A 711 33.95 10.27 10.23
C LEU A 711 34.63 9.81 11.53
N TYR A 712 33.88 9.20 12.43
CA TYR A 712 34.41 8.59 13.64
C TYR A 712 35.01 7.22 13.35
N ARG A 713 35.85 6.70 14.27
CA ARG A 713 36.42 5.34 14.13
C ARG A 713 35.26 4.35 13.98
N GLY A 714 35.26 3.60 12.89
CA GLY A 714 34.25 2.57 12.62
C GLY A 714 33.08 3.01 11.73
N GLU A 715 33.14 4.19 11.13
CA GLU A 715 32.21 4.62 10.08
C GLU A 715 32.93 4.57 8.73
N SER A 716 32.34 3.91 7.74
CA SER A 716 32.83 3.89 6.36
C SER A 716 31.75 4.40 5.42
N ILE A 717 32.12 5.32 4.53
CA ILE A 717 31.26 5.83 3.47
C ILE A 717 31.87 5.43 2.13
N THR A 718 31.07 4.79 1.27
CA THR A 718 31.42 4.52 -0.13
C THR A 718 30.89 5.65 -0.98
N TYR A 719 31.71 6.11 -1.93
CA TYR A 719 31.34 7.14 -2.90
C TYR A 719 31.33 6.55 -4.31
N ASP A 720 30.44 7.02 -5.18
CA ASP A 720 30.55 6.76 -6.61
C ASP A 720 31.68 7.57 -7.28
N VAL A 721 31.85 7.38 -8.58
CA VAL A 721 32.81 8.12 -9.41
C VAL A 721 32.53 9.62 -9.50
N ASN A 722 31.38 10.09 -9.01
CA ASN A 722 30.97 11.50 -8.96
C ASN A 722 31.11 12.10 -7.55
N GLY A 723 31.57 11.33 -6.56
CA GLY A 723 31.69 11.77 -5.17
C GLY A 723 30.37 11.78 -4.39
N VAL A 724 29.31 11.14 -4.91
CA VAL A 724 28.03 10.98 -4.20
C VAL A 724 28.15 9.81 -3.24
N VAL A 725 27.64 9.97 -2.01
CA VAL A 725 27.56 8.88 -1.03
C VAL A 725 26.63 7.79 -1.55
N THR A 726 27.17 6.62 -1.86
CA THR A 726 26.42 5.46 -2.36
C THR A 726 26.39 4.29 -1.40
N ASP A 727 27.06 4.35 -0.24
CA ASP A 727 26.88 3.40 0.87
C ASP A 727 27.40 3.99 2.19
N THR A 728 26.84 3.57 3.33
CA THR A 728 27.39 3.83 4.67
C THR A 728 27.39 2.53 5.49
N SER A 729 28.56 2.04 5.87
CA SER A 729 28.75 0.80 6.64
C SER A 729 29.37 1.09 8.01
N LEU A 730 28.95 0.32 9.01
CA LEU A 730 29.54 0.30 10.36
C LEU A 730 30.65 -0.77 10.40
N VAL A 731 31.84 -0.44 10.90
CA VAL A 731 33.05 -1.27 10.83
C VAL A 731 33.84 -1.24 12.15
N ASP A 732 34.68 -2.23 12.42
CA ASP A 732 35.67 -2.15 13.52
C ASP A 732 37.02 -1.55 13.05
N GLY A 733 37.80 -1.01 13.99
CA GLY A 733 38.85 -0.02 13.73
C GLY A 733 40.19 -0.54 13.21
N GLY A 734 40.54 -0.11 12.00
CA GLY A 734 41.92 -0.04 11.46
C GLY A 734 42.14 1.31 10.77
N ALA A 735 43.39 1.74 10.58
CA ALA A 735 43.66 3.09 10.10
C ALA A 735 43.26 3.31 8.62
N GLY A 736 42.25 4.16 8.38
CA GLY A 736 42.21 5.08 7.24
C GLY A 736 42.05 4.50 5.84
N VAL A 737 41.38 3.35 5.65
CA VAL A 737 41.07 2.82 4.31
C VAL A 737 39.60 2.42 4.23
N ALA A 738 38.86 2.97 3.27
CA ALA A 738 37.52 2.51 2.91
C ALA A 738 37.62 1.07 2.40
N GLN A 739 36.93 0.13 3.05
CA GLN A 739 36.89 -1.26 2.59
C GLN A 739 35.73 -1.43 1.61
N ASN A 740 36.04 -1.79 0.37
CA ASN A 740 35.04 -2.15 -0.63
C ASN A 740 34.23 -3.36 -0.12
N LEU A 741 32.91 -3.19 0.04
CA LEU A 741 32.00 -4.28 0.39
C LEU A 741 32.04 -5.35 -0.71
N THR A 742 32.81 -6.41 -0.45
CA THR A 742 32.99 -7.52 -1.39
C THR A 742 31.96 -8.60 -1.05
N LEU A 743 30.78 -8.50 -1.67
CA LEU A 743 29.71 -9.47 -1.47
C LEU A 743 30.16 -10.89 -1.91
N PRO A 744 29.72 -11.95 -1.21
CA PRO A 744 29.95 -13.33 -1.65
C PRO A 744 29.41 -13.57 -3.08
N ILE A 745 30.12 -14.34 -3.90
CA ILE A 745 29.74 -14.57 -5.31
C ILE A 745 28.38 -15.28 -5.37
N GLY A 746 27.35 -14.58 -5.84
CA GLY A 746 25.95 -15.07 -5.89
C GLY A 746 25.04 -14.51 -4.78
N PHE A 747 25.57 -13.65 -3.93
CA PHE A 747 24.81 -12.84 -2.99
C PHE A 747 24.59 -11.44 -3.54
N SER A 748 23.38 -10.89 -3.40
CA SER A 748 23.05 -9.51 -3.81
C SER A 748 22.26 -8.76 -2.74
N LEU A 749 22.30 -7.44 -2.80
CA LEU A 749 21.50 -6.55 -1.96
C LEU A 749 20.47 -5.82 -2.84
N GLU A 750 19.21 -5.81 -2.41
CA GLU A 750 18.11 -5.07 -3.04
C GLU A 750 17.87 -3.70 -2.34
N SER A 751 18.52 -3.50 -1.19
CA SER A 751 18.36 -2.31 -0.34
C SER A 751 19.12 -1.11 -0.86
N VAL A 752 18.45 0.06 -0.88
CA VAL A 752 19.16 1.35 -0.79
C VAL A 752 20.02 1.31 0.47
N PRO A 753 21.34 1.48 0.36
CA PRO A 753 22.20 1.45 1.52
C PRO A 753 21.96 2.67 2.41
N VAL A 754 22.50 2.58 3.62
CA VAL A 754 22.23 3.53 4.68
C VAL A 754 22.71 4.93 4.28
N SER A 755 21.79 5.90 4.20
CA SER A 755 22.12 7.35 4.10
C SER A 755 21.94 8.03 5.45
N ILE A 756 22.82 9.00 5.74
CA ILE A 756 22.68 9.94 6.86
C ILE A 756 22.18 11.27 6.29
N ASP A 757 20.87 11.48 6.34
CA ASP A 757 20.26 12.75 5.91
C ASP A 757 20.34 13.78 7.06
N GLY A 758 21.53 14.37 7.24
CA GLY A 758 21.78 15.47 8.20
C GLY A 758 23.13 15.40 8.91
N THR A 759 23.47 16.42 9.70
CA THR A 759 24.71 16.48 10.49
C THR A 759 24.45 16.12 11.97
N PRO A 760 24.71 14.89 12.43
CA PRO A 760 24.47 14.50 13.82
C PRO A 760 25.53 15.08 14.78
N ALA A 761 25.29 16.31 15.26
CA ALA A 761 26.19 17.03 16.17
C ALA A 761 26.33 16.42 17.59
N ARG A 762 25.84 15.19 17.83
CA ARG A 762 25.65 14.60 19.17
C ARG A 762 26.51 13.38 19.49
N LEU A 763 27.28 12.84 18.54
CA LEU A 763 28.06 11.60 18.73
C LEU A 763 29.20 11.73 19.75
N ASN A 764 29.65 12.94 20.09
CA ASN A 764 30.61 13.24 21.18
C ASN A 764 31.89 12.37 21.18
N GLY A 765 32.34 11.89 20.01
CA GLY A 765 33.52 11.03 19.86
C GLY A 765 33.29 9.52 19.98
N ALA A 766 32.05 9.06 20.19
CA ALA A 766 31.72 7.63 20.29
C ALA A 766 31.56 6.96 18.90
N ASN A 767 32.03 5.71 18.78
CA ASN A 767 31.81 4.88 17.59
C ASN A 767 30.34 4.41 17.55
N LEU A 768 29.61 4.80 16.49
CA LEU A 768 28.21 4.41 16.27
C LEU A 768 28.03 2.87 16.27
N GLY A 769 28.92 2.11 15.64
CA GLY A 769 28.91 0.65 15.65
C GLY A 769 29.06 0.04 17.05
N SER A 770 30.01 0.53 17.86
CA SER A 770 30.15 0.08 19.26
C SER A 770 28.92 0.42 20.11
N SER A 771 28.35 1.61 19.90
CA SER A 771 27.11 2.06 20.54
C SER A 771 25.92 1.17 20.16
N VAL A 772 25.78 0.83 18.88
CA VAL A 772 24.72 -0.05 18.37
C VAL A 772 24.85 -1.47 18.94
N VAL A 773 26.07 -2.00 19.06
CA VAL A 773 26.29 -3.30 19.68
C VAL A 773 25.93 -3.27 21.16
N ASN A 774 26.27 -2.22 21.91
CA ASN A 774 25.89 -2.06 23.32
C ASN A 774 24.37 -1.96 23.53
N ALA A 775 23.66 -1.37 22.57
CA ALA A 775 22.21 -1.37 22.54
C ALA A 775 21.61 -2.76 22.24
N LEU A 776 22.12 -3.48 21.23
CA LEU A 776 21.72 -4.86 20.95
C LEU A 776 21.96 -5.80 22.13
N GLN A 777 23.09 -5.65 22.83
CA GLN A 777 23.41 -6.38 24.07
C GLN A 777 22.38 -6.12 25.17
N THR A 778 21.99 -4.87 25.36
CA THR A 778 20.99 -4.47 26.36
C THR A 778 19.63 -5.07 26.01
N LEU A 779 19.28 -5.08 24.72
CA LEU A 779 18.03 -5.61 24.20
C LEU A 779 17.95 -7.15 24.23
N LEU A 780 19.09 -7.83 24.07
CA LEU A 780 19.21 -9.30 24.04
C LEU A 780 19.84 -9.89 25.33
N GLY A 781 20.05 -9.05 26.35
CA GLY A 781 20.36 -9.42 27.74
C GLY A 781 21.78 -9.92 28.04
N THR A 782 22.81 -9.67 27.22
CA THR A 782 24.13 -10.33 27.35
C THR A 782 25.34 -9.48 26.94
N THR A 783 26.51 -9.73 27.55
CA THR A 783 27.79 -9.02 27.30
C THR A 783 28.67 -9.76 26.28
N PRO A 784 29.30 -9.07 25.30
CA PRO A 784 29.99 -9.71 24.19
C PRO A 784 31.48 -9.90 24.46
N THR A 785 32.11 -10.77 23.65
CA THR A 785 33.55 -11.05 23.72
C THR A 785 34.34 -10.49 22.55
N ARG A 786 33.76 -10.41 21.33
CA ARG A 786 34.40 -9.84 20.12
C ARG A 786 33.37 -9.20 19.20
N LEU A 787 33.76 -8.07 18.59
CA LEU A 787 33.09 -7.46 17.45
C LEU A 787 33.71 -7.99 16.14
N SER A 788 32.89 -8.12 15.11
CA SER A 788 33.33 -8.44 13.75
C SER A 788 32.27 -8.01 12.73
N ASN A 789 32.72 -7.78 11.49
CA ASN A 789 31.83 -7.53 10.37
C ASN A 789 31.51 -8.84 9.64
N SER A 790 30.27 -8.98 9.19
CA SER A 790 29.87 -9.98 8.20
C SER A 790 30.29 -9.51 6.80
N SER A 791 30.52 -10.45 5.87
CA SER A 791 30.86 -10.17 4.46
C SER A 791 29.76 -9.45 3.66
N ILE A 792 28.60 -9.22 4.30
CA ILE A 792 27.42 -8.53 3.74
C ILE A 792 27.12 -7.20 4.47
N GLY A 793 28.12 -6.61 5.14
CA GLY A 793 27.97 -5.31 5.85
C GLY A 793 27.26 -5.39 7.20
N GLY A 794 26.96 -6.60 7.68
CA GLY A 794 26.30 -6.85 8.96
C GLY A 794 27.22 -6.77 10.18
N ILE A 795 26.61 -6.48 11.33
CA ILE A 795 27.21 -6.53 12.66
C ILE A 795 27.17 -7.98 13.17
N VAL A 796 28.32 -8.50 13.62
CA VAL A 796 28.46 -9.85 14.19
C VAL A 796 29.14 -9.74 15.56
N THR A 797 28.51 -10.30 16.59
CA THR A 797 29.08 -10.34 17.95
C THR A 797 28.95 -11.72 18.59
N SER A 798 30.00 -12.18 19.28
CA SER A 798 30.01 -13.48 19.97
C SER A 798 29.80 -13.35 21.48
N LEU A 799 29.01 -14.26 22.04
CA LEU A 799 28.83 -14.48 23.47
C LEU A 799 29.86 -15.47 24.01
N THR A 800 30.01 -15.52 25.34
CA THR A 800 31.00 -16.36 26.04
C THR A 800 30.74 -17.86 25.89
N ASP A 801 29.50 -18.27 25.62
CA ASP A 801 29.09 -19.65 25.34
C ASP A 801 29.34 -20.07 23.88
N GLY A 802 29.80 -19.15 23.02
CA GLY A 802 30.00 -19.36 21.59
C GLY A 802 28.78 -19.04 20.72
N THR A 803 27.64 -18.64 21.30
CA THR A 803 26.49 -18.13 20.55
C THR A 803 26.85 -16.82 19.85
N VAL A 804 26.42 -16.66 18.61
CA VAL A 804 26.66 -15.47 17.79
C VAL A 804 25.35 -14.74 17.55
N ILE A 805 25.36 -13.42 17.73
CA ILE A 805 24.26 -12.51 17.40
C ILE A 805 24.63 -11.75 16.12
N THR A 806 23.72 -11.75 15.15
CA THR A 806 23.97 -11.17 13.81
C THR A 806 22.80 -10.34 13.30
N GLY A 807 23.11 -9.12 12.85
CA GLY A 807 22.14 -8.25 12.18
C GLY A 807 22.75 -7.38 11.08
N VAL A 808 21.94 -6.93 10.14
CA VAL A 808 22.32 -6.01 9.05
C VAL A 808 21.49 -4.73 9.15
N PRO A 809 22.08 -3.53 9.02
CA PRO A 809 21.30 -2.29 9.01
C PRO A 809 20.45 -2.20 7.74
N ILE A 810 19.22 -1.71 7.89
CA ILE A 810 18.25 -1.54 6.80
C ILE A 810 17.57 -0.17 6.85
N GLY A 811 17.27 0.37 5.67
CA GLY A 811 16.63 1.69 5.52
C GLY A 811 17.57 2.86 5.82
N GLN A 812 16.98 4.06 5.98
CA GLN A 812 17.71 5.29 6.29
C GLN A 812 18.02 5.40 7.79
N LEU A 813 19.14 6.04 8.13
CA LEU A 813 19.39 6.48 9.51
C LEU A 813 18.52 7.71 9.81
N GLN A 814 17.77 7.65 10.90
CA GLN A 814 16.98 8.79 11.37
C GLN A 814 17.65 9.43 12.60
N VAL A 815 17.33 10.69 12.88
CA VAL A 815 17.80 11.38 14.08
C VAL A 815 16.68 11.41 15.13
N SER A 816 17.01 11.10 16.38
CA SER A 816 16.11 11.13 17.54
C SER A 816 16.62 12.08 18.62
N SER A 817 15.70 12.67 19.36
CA SER A 817 16.03 13.51 20.52
C SER A 817 16.40 12.69 21.77
N ARG A 818 15.97 11.42 21.84
CA ARG A 818 16.14 10.51 22.98
C ARG A 818 16.70 9.15 22.54
N ASP A 819 17.62 8.61 23.32
CA ASP A 819 18.13 7.24 23.18
C ASP A 819 17.15 6.22 23.78
N ASN A 820 16.95 5.12 23.07
CA ASN A 820 16.09 3.99 23.43
C ASN A 820 16.48 2.79 22.55
N SER A 821 16.20 1.55 22.95
CA SER A 821 16.38 0.41 22.05
C SER A 821 15.30 -0.62 22.29
N GLU A 822 14.67 -1.07 21.21
CA GLU A 822 13.48 -1.93 21.26
C GLU A 822 13.55 -3.00 20.17
N LEU A 823 13.09 -4.21 20.51
CA LEU A 823 12.83 -5.27 19.56
C LEU A 823 11.40 -5.06 19.10
N GLN A 824 11.24 -4.77 17.82
CA GLN A 824 9.93 -4.58 17.19
C GLN A 824 9.27 -5.95 17.01
N SER A 825 7.94 -5.99 17.05
CA SER A 825 7.16 -7.23 16.88
C SER A 825 7.52 -7.95 15.58
N ASN A 826 7.75 -7.22 14.49
CA ASN A 826 8.21 -7.72 13.18
C ASN A 826 9.63 -8.33 13.18
N GLY A 827 10.26 -8.52 14.34
CA GLY A 827 11.58 -9.09 14.51
C GLY A 827 12.74 -8.19 14.08
N LEU A 828 12.50 -6.91 13.75
CA LEU A 828 13.56 -5.92 13.60
C LEU A 828 14.01 -5.39 14.97
N ALA A 829 15.27 -4.98 15.09
CA ALA A 829 15.74 -4.22 16.24
C ALA A 829 15.85 -2.75 15.85
N ARG A 830 15.13 -1.88 16.56
CA ARG A 830 15.28 -0.43 16.43
C ARG A 830 16.17 0.07 17.56
N VAL A 831 17.38 0.46 17.20
CA VAL A 831 18.43 0.90 18.11
C VAL A 831 18.61 2.40 17.98
N VAL A 832 18.37 3.14 19.06
CA VAL A 832 18.57 4.59 19.13
C VAL A 832 19.65 4.92 20.14
N THR A 833 20.78 5.43 19.65
CA THR A 833 21.98 5.70 20.47
C THR A 833 22.67 6.98 20.02
N ASN A 834 23.05 7.82 20.99
CA ASN A 834 23.60 9.16 20.77
C ASN A 834 22.74 10.04 19.84
N GLY A 835 21.42 9.83 19.84
CA GLY A 835 20.45 10.47 18.97
C GLY A 835 20.40 9.95 17.52
N VAL A 836 21.05 8.83 17.19
CA VAL A 836 20.96 8.19 15.86
C VAL A 836 20.12 6.91 15.96
N VAL A 837 19.12 6.79 15.08
CA VAL A 837 18.20 5.63 14.95
C VAL A 837 18.73 4.71 13.86
N VAL A 838 19.11 3.50 14.24
CA VAL A 838 19.50 2.39 13.36
C VAL A 838 18.43 1.31 13.41
N ASN A 839 17.82 1.00 12.27
CA ASN A 839 16.96 -0.17 12.14
C ASN A 839 17.81 -1.34 11.64
N LEU A 840 17.71 -2.48 12.30
CA LEU A 840 18.51 -3.67 12.01
C LEU A 840 17.58 -4.87 11.78
N ALA A 841 17.87 -5.64 10.73
CA ALA A 841 17.25 -6.94 10.51
C ALA A 841 18.17 -8.08 10.95
N PRO A 842 17.65 -9.20 11.48
CA PRO A 842 18.47 -10.37 11.75
C PRO A 842 19.05 -10.92 10.44
N THR A 843 20.30 -11.37 10.47
CA THR A 843 20.99 -11.88 9.28
C THR A 843 21.74 -13.17 9.55
N VAL A 844 22.19 -13.86 8.51
CA VAL A 844 22.89 -15.15 8.65
C VAL A 844 24.30 -14.94 9.18
N ALA A 845 24.69 -15.75 10.16
CA ALA A 845 25.98 -15.63 10.84
C ALA A 845 27.19 -15.93 9.94
N ASN A 846 27.02 -16.80 8.95
CA ASN A 846 28.01 -17.14 7.95
C ASN A 846 27.36 -17.20 6.55
N PRO A 847 27.17 -16.05 5.88
CA PRO A 847 26.47 -15.99 4.60
C PRO A 847 27.27 -16.67 3.48
N ASP A 848 28.61 -16.64 3.53
CA ASP A 848 29.48 -17.36 2.60
C ASP A 848 29.21 -18.87 2.58
N ALA A 849 29.14 -19.48 3.77
CA ALA A 849 28.80 -20.90 3.88
C ALA A 849 27.37 -21.20 3.42
N MET A 850 26.41 -20.30 3.68
CA MET A 850 25.03 -20.47 3.22
C MET A 850 24.93 -20.41 1.69
N VAL A 851 25.58 -19.43 1.05
CA VAL A 851 25.66 -19.32 -0.41
C VAL A 851 26.35 -20.54 -1.01
N SER A 852 27.46 -21.01 -0.41
CA SER A 852 28.17 -22.19 -0.89
C SER A 852 27.32 -23.47 -0.81
N GLN A 853 26.48 -23.62 0.23
CA GLN A 853 25.59 -24.77 0.36
C GLN A 853 24.39 -24.67 -0.58
N ILE A 854 23.77 -23.49 -0.72
CA ILE A 854 22.68 -23.25 -1.68
C ILE A 854 23.16 -23.50 -3.12
N LYS A 855 24.38 -23.06 -3.47
CA LYS A 855 25.00 -23.36 -4.76
C LYS A 855 25.41 -24.82 -4.95
N GLY A 856 25.52 -25.58 -3.87
CA GLY A 856 25.63 -27.04 -3.92
C GLY A 856 24.33 -27.74 -4.30
N LEU A 857 23.18 -27.08 -4.15
CA LEU A 857 21.86 -27.57 -4.59
C LEU A 857 21.58 -27.20 -6.06
N ASP A 858 21.88 -25.95 -6.44
CA ASP A 858 21.79 -25.44 -7.81
C ASP A 858 22.90 -24.41 -8.05
N ALA A 859 23.78 -24.67 -9.02
CA ALA A 859 24.90 -23.78 -9.34
C ALA A 859 24.49 -22.37 -9.82
N GLN A 860 23.27 -22.22 -10.34
CA GLN A 860 22.68 -20.94 -10.76
C GLN A 860 21.92 -20.22 -9.64
N ALA A 861 21.85 -20.81 -8.44
CA ALA A 861 21.10 -20.24 -7.35
C ALA A 861 21.66 -18.88 -6.89
N THR A 862 20.74 -17.96 -6.60
CA THR A 862 21.04 -16.60 -6.14
C THR A 862 20.41 -16.35 -4.77
N VAL A 863 21.11 -15.65 -3.88
CA VAL A 863 20.58 -15.20 -2.59
C VAL A 863 20.56 -13.67 -2.56
N THR A 864 19.43 -13.09 -2.20
CA THR A 864 19.24 -11.63 -2.15
C THR A 864 18.73 -11.20 -0.78
N VAL A 865 19.32 -10.15 -0.20
CA VAL A 865 18.73 -9.44 0.95
C VAL A 865 17.79 -8.37 0.41
N MET A 866 16.51 -8.49 0.76
CA MET A 866 15.48 -7.50 0.42
C MET A 866 15.61 -6.24 1.28
N ALA A 867 15.02 -5.12 0.83
CA ALA A 867 14.98 -3.87 1.61
C ALA A 867 14.33 -4.00 3.00
N SER A 868 13.50 -5.03 3.21
CA SER A 868 12.87 -5.40 4.50
C SER A 868 13.75 -6.26 5.42
N GLY A 869 14.97 -6.60 4.99
CA GLY A 869 15.86 -7.55 5.66
C GLY A 869 15.48 -9.03 5.50
N LEU A 870 14.47 -9.35 4.67
CA LEU A 870 14.17 -10.73 4.30
C LEU A 870 15.22 -11.30 3.35
N LEU A 871 15.47 -12.60 3.45
CA LEU A 871 16.31 -13.33 2.53
C LEU A 871 15.44 -14.03 1.47
N LYS A 872 15.74 -13.74 0.21
CA LYS A 872 15.14 -14.36 -0.98
C LYS A 872 16.19 -15.25 -1.63
N ALA A 873 16.03 -16.57 -1.56
CA ALA A 873 16.85 -17.51 -2.31
C ALA A 873 16.08 -17.99 -3.55
N THR A 874 16.69 -17.92 -4.74
CA THR A 874 16.14 -18.56 -5.94
C THR A 874 16.95 -19.82 -6.21
N VAL A 875 16.30 -20.99 -6.23
CA VAL A 875 16.92 -22.31 -6.40
C VAL A 875 16.10 -23.08 -7.43
N SER A 876 16.73 -23.52 -8.53
CA SER A 876 16.06 -24.21 -9.64
C SER A 876 14.86 -23.42 -10.21
N GLY A 877 14.93 -22.08 -10.18
CA GLY A 877 13.86 -21.17 -10.60
C GLY A 877 12.73 -20.95 -9.58
N VAL A 878 12.72 -21.67 -8.46
CA VAL A 878 11.74 -21.48 -7.36
C VAL A 878 12.30 -20.46 -6.37
N GLN A 879 11.48 -19.48 -5.98
CA GLN A 879 11.86 -18.47 -4.98
C GLN A 879 11.43 -18.91 -3.58
N TYR A 880 12.33 -18.76 -2.61
CA TYR A 880 12.17 -19.09 -1.20
C TYR A 880 12.42 -17.87 -0.33
N PHE A 881 11.53 -17.58 0.61
CA PHE A 881 11.56 -16.41 1.48
C PHE A 881 11.67 -16.82 2.94
N PHE A 882 12.70 -16.30 3.62
CA PHE A 882 12.94 -16.62 5.03
C PHE A 882 13.58 -15.46 5.81
N ARG A 883 13.37 -15.48 7.13
CA ARG A 883 13.92 -14.53 8.10
C ARG A 883 14.83 -15.29 9.08
N PRO A 884 16.14 -15.00 9.14
CA PRO A 884 17.02 -15.62 10.13
C PRO A 884 16.60 -15.29 11.58
N SER A 885 16.89 -16.19 12.51
CA SER A 885 16.89 -15.88 13.94
C SER A 885 18.03 -14.92 14.29
N TRP A 886 17.83 -14.04 15.26
CA TRP A 886 18.89 -13.13 15.76
C TRP A 886 20.12 -13.86 16.31
N THR A 887 19.96 -15.11 16.75
CA THR A 887 21.01 -15.93 17.35
C THR A 887 21.34 -17.14 16.47
N ALA A 888 22.64 -17.42 16.34
CA ALA A 888 23.20 -18.67 15.83
C ALA A 888 23.98 -19.35 16.95
N THR A 889 23.71 -20.63 17.21
CA THR A 889 24.26 -21.37 18.39
C THR A 889 25.32 -22.38 17.95
N PRO A 890 26.34 -22.69 18.78
CA PRO A 890 27.36 -23.70 18.45
C PRO A 890 26.76 -25.04 18.02
N SER A 891 27.20 -25.56 16.87
CA SER A 891 26.73 -26.84 16.35
C SER A 891 27.66 -27.43 15.30
N THR A 892 27.74 -28.75 15.25
CA THR A 892 28.43 -29.50 14.18
C THR A 892 27.53 -29.80 12.97
N ALA A 893 26.27 -29.37 12.99
CA ALA A 893 25.33 -29.56 11.88
C ALA A 893 25.81 -28.84 10.61
N SER A 894 25.57 -29.45 9.44
CA SER A 894 25.93 -28.92 8.13
C SER A 894 24.75 -29.09 7.17
N GLY A 895 24.49 -28.11 6.31
CA GLY A 895 23.36 -28.13 5.38
C GLY A 895 22.09 -27.51 5.98
N PHE A 896 20.96 -27.77 5.30
CA PHE A 896 19.63 -27.34 5.72
C PHE A 896 18.82 -28.54 6.24
N SER A 897 18.22 -28.41 7.41
CA SER A 897 17.35 -29.43 8.00
C SER A 897 16.17 -28.81 8.76
N PRO A 898 14.98 -29.45 8.81
CA PRO A 898 13.86 -28.93 9.60
C PRO A 898 14.08 -29.16 11.11
N ASP A 899 13.67 -28.20 11.94
CA ASP A 899 13.52 -28.36 13.39
C ASP A 899 12.21 -29.10 13.77
N ALA A 900 12.00 -29.32 15.07
CA ALA A 900 10.80 -29.97 15.60
C ALA A 900 9.49 -29.19 15.37
N ALA A 901 9.55 -27.90 15.04
CA ALA A 901 8.42 -27.08 14.64
C ALA A 901 8.26 -26.99 13.11
N GLY A 902 9.17 -27.60 12.34
CA GLY A 902 9.23 -27.53 10.88
C GLY A 902 9.83 -26.24 10.33
N ASN A 903 10.57 -25.47 11.13
CA ASN A 903 11.37 -24.37 10.60
C ASN A 903 12.66 -24.90 9.97
N LEU A 904 13.18 -24.25 8.93
CA LEU A 904 14.48 -24.62 8.39
C LEU A 904 15.58 -24.18 9.37
N VAL A 905 16.61 -25.00 9.51
CA VAL A 905 17.82 -24.71 10.27
C VAL A 905 19.00 -24.84 9.31
N PHE A 906 19.77 -23.77 9.19
CA PHE A 906 21.02 -23.74 8.44
C PHE A 906 22.18 -24.04 9.40
N GLY A 907 23.07 -24.96 9.01
CA GLY A 907 24.30 -25.27 9.74
C GLY A 907 25.55 -25.12 8.87
N ASP A 908 26.59 -24.48 9.41
CA ASP A 908 27.89 -24.27 8.72
C ASP A 908 29.04 -25.15 9.27
N SER A 909 28.68 -26.20 10.03
CA SER A 909 29.58 -27.07 10.80
C SER A 909 30.28 -26.42 12.00
N LYS A 910 29.96 -25.16 12.35
CA LYS A 910 30.39 -24.47 13.59
C LYS A 910 29.22 -23.90 14.38
N LEU A 911 28.22 -23.38 13.67
CA LEU A 911 27.01 -22.75 14.15
C LEU A 911 25.80 -23.36 13.46
N LYS A 912 24.65 -23.33 14.13
CA LYS A 912 23.33 -23.52 13.55
C LYS A 912 22.46 -22.30 13.79
N GLN A 913 21.63 -21.95 12.83
CA GLN A 913 20.73 -20.79 12.88
C GLN A 913 19.37 -21.16 12.29
N THR A 914 18.29 -20.75 12.96
CA THR A 914 16.93 -20.99 12.45
C THR A 914 16.61 -19.97 11.37
N LEU A 915 15.98 -20.42 10.30
CA LEU A 915 15.45 -19.64 9.21
C LEU A 915 13.93 -19.79 9.25
N TYR A 916 13.24 -18.79 9.75
CA TYR A 916 11.78 -18.77 9.82
C TYR A 916 11.18 -18.54 8.44
N PRO A 917 10.01 -19.13 8.11
CA PRO A 917 9.33 -18.83 6.85
C PRO A 917 8.75 -17.41 6.93
N ALA A 918 8.78 -16.66 5.83
CA ALA A 918 8.27 -15.30 5.81
C ALA A 918 7.44 -15.04 4.55
N PHE A 919 6.38 -14.23 4.68
CA PHE A 919 5.65 -13.71 3.54
C PHE A 919 6.57 -12.87 2.65
N ALA A 920 6.53 -13.08 1.33
CA ALA A 920 7.32 -12.31 0.37
C ALA A 920 6.94 -10.81 0.36
N ASP A 921 5.65 -10.51 0.53
CA ASP A 921 5.16 -9.16 0.83
C ASP A 921 4.22 -9.20 2.06
N PRO A 922 4.76 -9.01 3.28
CA PRO A 922 3.96 -9.02 4.50
C PRO A 922 3.04 -7.79 4.59
N ASN A 923 3.41 -6.67 3.97
CA ASN A 923 2.59 -5.45 3.98
C ASN A 923 1.29 -5.67 3.19
N LYS A 924 1.36 -6.38 2.06
CA LYS A 924 0.17 -6.79 1.31
C LYS A 924 -0.75 -7.69 2.14
N VAL A 925 -0.20 -8.67 2.87
CA VAL A 925 -1.00 -9.57 3.72
C VAL A 925 -1.68 -8.79 4.84
N ILE A 926 -0.95 -7.90 5.53
CA ILE A 926 -1.50 -7.01 6.57
C ILE A 926 -2.60 -6.10 5.99
N ALA A 927 -2.38 -5.52 4.81
CA ALA A 927 -3.37 -4.68 4.14
C ALA A 927 -4.66 -5.45 3.80
N VAL A 928 -4.57 -6.70 3.34
CA VAL A 928 -5.74 -7.57 3.12
C VAL A 928 -6.44 -7.91 4.43
N LEU A 929 -5.71 -8.36 5.46
CA LEU A 929 -6.29 -8.69 6.77
C LEU A 929 -7.02 -7.51 7.42
N SER A 930 -6.51 -6.29 7.24
CA SER A 930 -7.13 -5.06 7.75
C SER A 930 -8.48 -4.70 7.10
N THR A 931 -8.85 -5.35 5.98
CA THR A 931 -10.19 -5.20 5.37
C THR A 931 -11.25 -6.10 6.01
N ILE A 932 -10.85 -7.06 6.86
CA ILE A 932 -11.78 -8.00 7.49
C ILE A 932 -12.54 -7.29 8.61
N SER A 933 -13.87 -7.15 8.44
CA SER A 933 -14.74 -6.53 9.45
C SER A 933 -14.64 -7.25 10.80
N GLY A 934 -14.25 -6.51 11.85
CA GLY A 934 -14.07 -7.06 13.20
C GLY A 934 -12.69 -7.65 13.49
N ALA A 935 -11.74 -7.55 12.55
CA ALA A 935 -10.34 -7.79 12.83
C ALA A 935 -9.69 -6.60 13.55
N GLY A 936 -8.85 -6.88 14.54
CA GLY A 936 -7.91 -5.93 15.12
C GLY A 936 -6.72 -5.68 14.19
N SER A 937 -5.79 -4.82 14.60
CA SER A 937 -4.58 -4.53 13.83
C SER A 937 -3.71 -5.78 13.67
N PRO A 938 -3.42 -6.26 12.45
CA PRO A 938 -2.53 -7.39 12.25
C PRO A 938 -1.09 -7.03 12.65
N VAL A 939 -0.39 -7.96 13.27
CA VAL A 939 0.98 -7.80 13.75
C VAL A 939 1.86 -8.84 13.05
N GLN A 940 2.88 -8.39 12.34
CA GLN A 940 3.96 -9.29 11.92
C GLN A 940 4.80 -9.65 13.13
N GLU A 941 5.11 -10.94 13.30
CA GLU A 941 5.89 -11.48 14.40
C GLU A 941 7.34 -11.77 14.01
N ALA A 942 8.21 -11.94 15.00
CA ALA A 942 9.63 -12.15 14.80
C ALA A 942 9.97 -13.52 14.16
N ASP A 943 9.07 -14.49 14.28
CA ASP A 943 9.14 -15.82 13.65
C ASP A 943 8.53 -15.85 12.23
N GLY A 944 8.31 -14.68 11.63
CA GLY A 944 7.78 -14.53 10.27
C GLY A 944 6.29 -14.79 10.11
N THR A 945 5.58 -15.18 11.18
CA THR A 945 4.12 -15.28 11.19
C THR A 945 3.45 -13.90 11.19
N ILE A 946 2.14 -13.87 10.95
CA ILE A 946 1.30 -12.69 11.15
C ILE A 946 0.15 -13.07 12.08
N SER A 947 0.07 -12.41 13.24
CA SER A 947 -1.02 -12.55 14.20
C SER A 947 -2.12 -11.51 13.92
N VAL A 948 -3.39 -11.90 14.02
CA VAL A 948 -4.51 -10.95 13.98
C VAL A 948 -5.62 -11.37 14.94
N ALA A 949 -6.08 -10.44 15.78
CA ALA A 949 -7.24 -10.67 16.64
C ALA A 949 -8.52 -10.57 15.81
N VAL A 950 -9.42 -11.56 15.92
CA VAL A 950 -10.75 -11.55 15.28
C VAL A 950 -11.77 -11.97 16.33
N GLY A 951 -12.58 -11.01 16.79
CA GLY A 951 -13.42 -11.20 17.97
C GLY A 951 -12.60 -11.55 19.21
N ASN A 952 -12.88 -12.70 19.84
CA ASN A 952 -12.18 -13.20 21.04
C ASN A 952 -11.04 -14.20 20.73
N GLN A 953 -10.66 -14.37 19.46
CA GLN A 953 -9.61 -15.32 19.06
C GLN A 953 -8.43 -14.57 18.40
N THR A 954 -7.21 -15.04 18.62
CA THR A 954 -6.03 -14.61 17.88
C THR A 954 -5.72 -15.66 16.82
N LEU A 955 -5.83 -15.29 15.55
CA LEU A 955 -5.45 -16.13 14.42
C LEU A 955 -3.98 -15.90 14.10
N THR A 956 -3.19 -16.97 14.00
CA THR A 956 -1.78 -16.91 13.61
C THR A 956 -1.58 -17.49 12.22
N LEU A 957 -1.20 -16.64 11.27
CA LEU A 957 -0.91 -17.02 9.89
C LEU A 957 0.58 -17.39 9.75
N ARG A 958 0.87 -18.66 9.49
CA ARG A 958 2.23 -19.16 9.24
C ARG A 958 2.45 -19.39 7.73
N PRO A 959 3.34 -18.63 7.06
CA PRO A 959 3.63 -18.82 5.64
C PRO A 959 4.42 -20.11 5.36
N GLY A 960 4.31 -20.59 4.12
CA GLY A 960 5.25 -21.54 3.52
C GLY A 960 6.49 -20.83 2.98
N TYR A 961 7.59 -21.55 2.81
CA TYR A 961 8.85 -20.96 2.36
C TYR A 961 8.85 -20.52 0.90
N ASN A 962 8.24 -21.31 0.02
CA ASN A 962 8.37 -21.13 -1.41
C ASN A 962 7.17 -20.40 -2.03
N LEU A 963 7.45 -19.67 -3.11
CA LEU A 963 6.43 -19.26 -4.06
C LEU A 963 6.09 -20.42 -5.00
N ILE A 964 4.85 -20.43 -5.48
CA ILE A 964 4.36 -21.28 -6.57
C ILE A 964 3.85 -20.39 -7.71
N SER A 965 3.78 -20.93 -8.92
CA SER A 965 3.07 -20.26 -10.01
C SER A 965 1.57 -20.24 -9.72
N ARG A 966 0.90 -19.11 -9.91
CA ARG A 966 -0.54 -18.95 -9.68
C ARG A 966 -1.36 -19.79 -10.68
N PRO A 967 -2.35 -20.59 -10.25
CA PRO A 967 -3.28 -21.26 -11.15
C PRO A 967 -4.10 -20.25 -11.98
N VAL A 968 -4.42 -20.60 -13.23
CA VAL A 968 -5.15 -19.71 -14.15
C VAL A 968 -6.57 -19.37 -13.64
N ALA A 969 -7.19 -20.28 -12.89
CA ALA A 969 -8.53 -20.11 -12.33
C ALA A 969 -8.62 -19.02 -11.24
N ASP A 970 -7.51 -18.72 -10.55
CA ASP A 970 -7.48 -17.87 -9.36
C ASP A 970 -6.85 -16.49 -9.65
N THR A 971 -7.05 -15.98 -10.86
CA THR A 971 -6.37 -14.78 -11.37
C THR A 971 -6.89 -13.46 -10.78
N ASP A 972 -8.18 -13.40 -10.40
CA ASP A 972 -8.85 -12.19 -9.89
C ASP A 972 -9.07 -12.17 -8.36
N VAL A 973 -8.65 -13.21 -7.63
CA VAL A 973 -8.81 -13.30 -6.17
C VAL A 973 -7.55 -12.89 -5.41
N LEU A 974 -7.68 -12.18 -4.28
CA LEU A 974 -6.54 -11.80 -3.43
C LEU A 974 -5.88 -13.01 -2.75
N TRP A 975 -6.69 -14.03 -2.48
CA TRP A 975 -6.30 -15.27 -1.83
C TRP A 975 -7.31 -16.38 -2.17
N TRP A 976 -6.91 -17.64 -2.05
CA TRP A 976 -7.79 -18.80 -2.19
C TRP A 976 -7.43 -19.90 -1.18
N VAL A 977 -8.23 -20.97 -1.15
CA VAL A 977 -8.00 -22.15 -0.31
C VAL A 977 -8.02 -23.39 -1.18
N ASP A 978 -7.01 -24.24 -1.05
CA ASP A 978 -6.94 -25.56 -1.69
C ASP A 978 -6.42 -26.59 -0.69
N GLY A 979 -7.09 -27.75 -0.59
CA GLY A 979 -6.74 -28.82 0.35
C GLY A 979 -6.72 -28.43 1.84
N GLY A 980 -7.31 -27.30 2.23
CA GLY A 980 -7.22 -26.73 3.59
C GLY A 980 -5.97 -25.88 3.84
N VAL A 981 -5.13 -25.66 2.81
CA VAL A 981 -4.03 -24.70 2.79
C VAL A 981 -4.52 -23.41 2.13
N TYR A 982 -4.21 -22.27 2.73
CA TYR A 982 -4.56 -20.96 2.19
C TYR A 982 -3.41 -20.46 1.33
N TYR A 983 -3.70 -19.64 0.31
CA TYR A 983 -2.69 -19.07 -0.57
C TYR A 983 -2.94 -17.58 -0.78
N VAL A 984 -1.91 -16.74 -0.64
CA VAL A 984 -1.95 -15.32 -1.01
C VAL A 984 -1.38 -15.11 -2.41
N ASN A 985 -2.10 -14.35 -3.24
CA ASN A 985 -1.67 -14.04 -4.61
C ASN A 985 -0.75 -12.80 -4.65
N TYR A 986 0.30 -12.83 -5.46
CA TYR A 986 1.17 -11.69 -5.75
C TYR A 986 0.96 -11.16 -7.19
N LEU A 987 1.48 -9.96 -7.46
CA LEU A 987 1.23 -9.23 -8.73
C LEU A 987 2.08 -9.76 -9.89
N ASP A 988 3.16 -10.47 -9.59
CA ASP A 988 4.09 -11.11 -10.54
C ASP A 988 3.57 -12.45 -11.11
N GLY A 989 2.34 -12.86 -10.75
CA GLY A 989 1.76 -14.14 -11.15
C GLY A 989 2.21 -15.32 -10.30
N THR A 990 2.85 -15.05 -9.15
CA THR A 990 3.13 -16.07 -8.14
C THR A 990 2.11 -16.05 -7.00
N ALA A 991 2.17 -17.06 -6.14
CA ALA A 991 1.42 -17.14 -4.91
C ALA A 991 2.23 -17.85 -3.81
N GLN A 992 1.85 -17.65 -2.56
CA GLN A 992 2.50 -18.28 -1.40
C GLN A 992 1.47 -18.94 -0.49
N SER A 993 1.74 -20.20 -0.14
CA SER A 993 0.91 -20.92 0.83
C SER A 993 1.08 -20.34 2.23
N PHE A 994 0.05 -20.48 3.05
CA PHE A 994 0.11 -20.28 4.49
C PHE A 994 -0.95 -21.14 5.19
N THR A 995 -0.75 -21.33 6.50
CA THR A 995 -1.69 -22.04 7.38
C THR A 995 -2.19 -21.08 8.45
N VAL A 996 -3.45 -21.24 8.86
CA VAL A 996 -4.04 -20.48 9.97
C VAL A 996 -4.13 -21.41 11.19
N LYS A 997 -3.74 -20.91 12.36
CA LYS A 997 -3.89 -21.57 13.66
C LYS A 997 -4.59 -20.66 14.66
#